data_AF-A0A9P6SU01-F1
#
_entry.id   AF-A0A9P6SU01-F1
#
_cell.length_a   1.000
_cell.length_b   1.000
_cell.length_c   1.000
_cell.angle_alpha   90.00
_cell.angle_beta   90.00
_cell.angle_gamma   90.00
#
_symmetry.space_group_name_H-M   'P 1'
#
loop_
_entity.id
_entity.type
_entity.pdbx_description
1 polymer ?
#
loop_
_entity_poly.entity_id
_entity_poly.type
_entity_poly.pdbx_seq_one_letter_code
_entity_poly.pdbx_strand_id
1 'polypeptide(L)'
;MVALNKRPLSGTSPHIPRSAGGTSRMFGRKRISKFRYRVLIIVYIALGCIIPVFVMKYTEEEQFYQQELWQQQEQRHQQDQGPQQHQQGRGPLLPNEGADYEQVEEGSFMVDESNPGAYRRRAFFQDLDNTHSFPPLALPSIYQQQWHGPDAHSTQSLLHGQSQYQYESQGSSPSSDPISVQINLFYEKQKARRKEMLANLTDTFALQRKKSSLAGIKSPQKYGILIQKVLQESRKMVHARMPEELLLFETSIPGTRLGTVAKTKRFRQLMDQTLNKGRWVYEPYRNYPDLGGAVGWNKKMKNERDRDVAIDRQPFPEAGKYHWEPIVDTTTNPSSPPSTRQEEANLEKGFGTKIAKGWHANRVQPEDFCSILGPRHIVLVGDLIHWQLHDSIMYSMFDTPQVCYGDVACHLGTGHPLCPLPNDVRLKFVRNDLLSPKWPHKSRFHEAEAQDPIEIPWLKDARNKGTVILGATHQTMSDKVFMRRLTDTMTKVRKARPDTLIIYRNNPVGHPDCPSKANGFNRERNKRPSRMFTVNTNKDRSTQRTRKKQNALAHNWTTFAAAAKPFEHDIPLAEILNYPLDWAHYDRQNQIAKKIVESAGGIYWNVATMTNMRPDGHVGGQDCLSYKRPGPTDEWAVSLYNLFKTIELVETEFN
;
A
#
# COMPACT_ATOMS: atom_id res chain seq x y z
N MET A 1 57.34 22.45 -19.42
CA MET A 1 57.62 22.86 -18.03
C MET A 1 56.62 22.18 -17.12
N VAL A 2 57.10 21.26 -16.30
CA VAL A 2 56.67 20.78 -14.95
C VAL A 2 57.32 19.40 -14.83
N ALA A 3 58.41 19.35 -14.08
CA ALA A 3 59.27 18.20 -13.88
C ALA A 3 58.68 17.27 -12.80
N LEU A 4 58.61 15.97 -13.08
CA LEU A 4 58.27 14.95 -12.07
C LEU A 4 59.53 14.50 -11.33
N ASN A 5 59.53 14.79 -10.04
CA ASN A 5 60.56 14.43 -9.07
C ASN A 5 60.68 12.91 -8.89
N LYS A 6 61.91 12.42 -9.05
CA LYS A 6 62.36 11.11 -8.57
C LYS A 6 62.64 11.20 -7.06
N ARG A 7 62.14 10.25 -6.28
CA ARG A 7 62.74 9.88 -4.99
C ARG A 7 62.92 8.36 -4.91
N PRO A 8 64.08 7.87 -4.44
CA PRO A 8 64.30 6.46 -4.17
C PRO A 8 63.90 6.13 -2.72
N LEU A 9 63.33 4.95 -2.50
CA LEU A 9 63.19 4.37 -1.17
C LEU A 9 64.06 3.11 -1.11
N SER A 10 65.22 3.26 -0.47
CA SER A 10 66.00 2.17 0.10
C SER A 10 65.48 1.92 1.52
N GLY A 11 64.99 0.70 1.77
CA GLY A 11 64.58 0.24 3.10
C GLY A 11 64.83 -1.26 3.21
N THR A 12 65.92 -1.62 3.88
CA THR A 12 66.30 -2.97 4.29
C THR A 12 65.63 -3.34 5.62
N SER A 13 64.89 -4.46 5.68
CA SER A 13 64.63 -5.22 6.92
C SER A 13 63.92 -6.57 6.63
N PRO A 14 63.81 -7.52 7.57
CA PRO A 14 64.70 -8.67 7.67
C PRO A 14 64.01 -10.02 7.43
N HIS A 15 64.85 -11.06 7.38
CA HIS A 15 64.53 -12.48 7.25
C HIS A 15 63.33 -12.96 8.09
N ILE A 16 62.40 -13.67 7.43
CA ILE A 16 61.44 -14.61 8.03
C ILE A 16 61.64 -15.97 7.36
N PRO A 17 61.64 -17.10 8.11
CA PRO A 17 62.07 -18.39 7.60
C PRO A 17 60.97 -19.08 6.78
N ARG A 18 61.41 -19.76 5.71
CA ARG A 18 60.62 -20.65 4.86
C ARG A 18 60.18 -21.89 5.65
N SER A 19 58.88 -22.17 5.66
CA SER A 19 58.35 -23.52 5.86
C SER A 19 57.27 -23.88 4.83
N ALA A 20 57.48 -25.05 4.24
CA ALA A 20 56.56 -26.01 3.63
C ALA A 20 55.32 -25.57 2.81
N GLY A 21 55.43 -25.75 1.48
CA GLY A 21 54.62 -26.74 0.75
C GLY A 21 53.11 -26.51 0.62
N GLY A 22 52.69 -25.75 -0.39
CA GLY A 22 51.32 -25.71 -0.89
C GLY A 22 51.29 -25.69 -2.42
N THR A 23 50.79 -26.77 -3.02
CA THR A 23 50.70 -26.98 -4.48
C THR A 23 49.65 -26.07 -5.13
N SER A 24 50.07 -24.90 -5.62
CA SER A 24 49.25 -24.10 -6.53
C SER A 24 49.22 -24.73 -7.93
N ARG A 25 48.05 -25.26 -8.31
CA ARG A 25 47.73 -25.61 -9.71
C ARG A 25 47.75 -24.32 -10.55
N MET A 26 48.81 -24.13 -11.33
CA MET A 26 48.88 -23.08 -12.35
C MET A 26 47.79 -23.29 -13.40
N PHE A 27 46.85 -22.35 -13.49
CA PHE A 27 46.02 -22.20 -14.68
C PHE A 27 46.91 -21.82 -15.86
N GLY A 28 47.05 -22.74 -16.81
CA GLY A 28 47.80 -22.53 -18.04
C GLY A 28 47.30 -21.29 -18.77
N ARG A 29 48.18 -20.28 -18.89
CA ARG A 29 48.02 -19.14 -19.80
C ARG A 29 47.92 -19.68 -21.23
N LYS A 30 46.70 -19.96 -21.69
CA LYS A 30 46.43 -20.16 -23.12
C LYS A 30 46.79 -18.86 -23.83
N ARG A 31 47.88 -18.88 -24.61
CA ARG A 31 48.29 -17.76 -25.47
C ARG A 31 47.10 -17.44 -26.40
N ILE A 32 46.39 -16.36 -26.10
CA ILE A 32 45.40 -15.79 -27.02
C ILE A 32 46.17 -15.45 -28.30
N SER A 33 45.76 -16.02 -29.44
CA SER A 33 46.44 -15.76 -30.70
C SER A 33 46.39 -14.26 -31.01
N LYS A 34 47.46 -13.72 -31.61
CA LYS A 34 47.55 -12.30 -31.98
C LYS A 34 46.33 -11.84 -32.79
N PHE A 35 45.70 -12.75 -33.54
CA PHE A 35 44.46 -12.53 -34.26
C PHE A 35 43.28 -12.23 -33.33
N ARG A 36 43.04 -13.05 -32.30
CA ARG A 36 41.94 -12.85 -31.34
C ARG A 36 42.09 -11.55 -30.54
N TYR A 37 43.33 -11.15 -30.25
CA TYR A 37 43.60 -9.87 -29.58
C TYR A 37 43.26 -8.67 -30.48
N ARG A 38 43.59 -8.74 -31.78
CA ARG A 38 43.22 -7.70 -32.75
C ARG A 38 41.71 -7.59 -32.95
N VAL A 39 41.00 -8.72 -33.02
CA VAL A 39 39.53 -8.73 -33.11
C VAL A 39 38.89 -8.11 -31.87
N LEU A 40 39.39 -8.43 -30.67
CA LEU A 40 38.90 -7.82 -29.42
C LEU A 40 39.10 -6.30 -29.39
N ILE A 41 40.24 -5.79 -29.87
CA ILE A 41 40.48 -4.34 -29.97
C ILE A 41 39.50 -3.69 -30.95
N ILE A 42 39.28 -4.28 -32.12
CA ILE A 42 38.35 -3.74 -33.12
C ILE A 42 36.92 -3.72 -32.58
N VAL A 43 36.47 -4.78 -31.91
CA VAL A 43 35.15 -4.83 -31.26
C VAL A 43 35.05 -3.79 -30.15
N TYR A 44 36.10 -3.60 -29.35
CA TYR A 44 36.10 -2.60 -28.28
C TYR A 44 36.03 -1.17 -28.83
N ILE A 45 36.76 -0.87 -29.91
CA ILE A 45 36.69 0.45 -30.59
C ILE A 45 35.31 0.65 -31.24
N ALA A 46 34.78 -0.37 -31.91
CA ALA A 46 33.45 -0.28 -32.54
C ALA A 46 32.36 -0.04 -31.50
N LEU A 47 32.36 -0.78 -30.38
CA LEU A 47 31.43 -0.55 -29.28
C LEU A 47 31.63 0.81 -28.62
N GLY A 48 32.88 1.25 -28.46
CA GLY A 48 33.24 2.57 -27.94
C GLY A 48 32.74 3.73 -28.80
N CYS A 49 32.57 3.54 -30.12
CA CYS A 49 32.01 4.56 -31.02
C CYS A 49 30.49 4.47 -31.17
N ILE A 50 29.91 3.26 -31.17
CA ILE A 50 28.47 3.06 -31.40
C ILE A 50 27.65 3.43 -30.17
N ILE A 51 28.11 3.08 -28.96
CA ILE A 51 27.36 3.31 -27.73
C ILE A 51 27.13 4.81 -27.47
N PRO A 52 28.14 5.71 -27.58
CA PRO A 52 27.91 7.14 -27.38
C PRO A 52 26.92 7.74 -28.39
N VAL A 53 26.93 7.30 -29.65
CA VAL A 53 26.00 7.79 -30.68
C VAL A 53 24.56 7.39 -30.35
N PHE A 54 24.35 6.15 -29.91
CA PHE A 54 23.03 5.70 -29.47
C PHE A 54 22.56 6.43 -28.21
N VAL A 55 23.46 6.69 -27.25
CA VAL A 55 23.12 7.45 -26.04
C VAL A 55 22.77 8.89 -26.39
N MET A 56 23.54 9.57 -27.26
CA MET A 56 23.22 10.94 -27.68
C MET A 56 21.89 11.03 -28.42
N LYS A 57 21.63 10.10 -29.36
CA LYS A 57 20.36 10.08 -30.08
C LYS A 57 19.16 9.84 -29.16
N TYR A 58 19.31 8.95 -28.17
CA TYR A 58 18.26 8.70 -27.18
C TYR A 58 18.00 9.93 -26.31
N THR A 59 19.05 10.66 -25.90
CA THR A 59 18.89 11.90 -25.13
C THR A 59 18.22 13.02 -25.92
N GLU A 60 18.47 13.11 -27.23
CA GLU A 60 17.79 14.08 -28.11
C GLU A 60 16.29 13.75 -28.26
N GLU A 61 15.95 12.48 -28.46
CA GLU A 61 14.55 12.03 -28.54
C GLU A 61 13.80 12.26 -27.21
N GLU A 62 14.46 12.03 -26.07
CA GLU A 62 13.90 12.31 -24.75
C GLU A 62 13.69 13.81 -24.51
N GLN A 63 14.64 14.67 -24.93
CA GLN A 63 14.48 16.13 -24.85
C GLN A 63 13.31 16.63 -25.71
N PHE A 64 13.15 16.10 -26.93
CA PHE A 64 12.04 16.45 -27.80
C PHE A 64 10.69 16.07 -27.16
N TYR A 65 10.58 14.86 -26.60
CA TYR A 65 9.38 14.41 -25.92
C TYR A 65 9.01 15.25 -24.69
N GLN A 66 10.00 15.64 -23.88
CA GLN A 66 9.78 16.52 -22.74
C GLN A 66 9.33 17.92 -23.16
N GLN A 67 9.88 18.45 -24.26
CA GLN A 67 9.49 19.75 -24.80
C GLN A 67 8.06 19.74 -25.34
N GLU A 68 7.64 18.66 -26.01
CA GLU A 68 6.26 18.50 -26.50
C GLU A 68 5.26 18.40 -25.34
N LEU A 69 5.58 17.65 -24.28
CA LEU A 69 4.75 17.56 -23.07
C LEU A 69 4.56 18.92 -22.39
N TRP A 70 5.64 19.71 -22.30
CA TRP A 70 5.60 21.06 -21.73
C TRP A 70 4.70 21.99 -22.55
N GLN A 71 4.83 21.97 -23.89
CA GLN A 71 3.97 22.75 -24.79
C GLN A 71 2.49 22.37 -24.66
N GLN A 72 2.17 21.07 -24.54
CA GLN A 72 0.79 20.62 -24.30
C GLN A 72 0.24 21.07 -22.93
N GLN A 73 1.10 21.20 -21.92
CA GLN A 73 0.71 21.72 -20.61
C GLN A 73 0.41 23.23 -20.68
N GLU A 74 1.23 23.97 -21.39
CA GLU A 74 1.07 25.42 -21.54
C GLU A 74 -0.17 25.77 -22.38
N GLN A 75 -0.46 25.00 -23.44
CA GLN A 75 -1.71 25.12 -24.20
C GLN A 75 -2.96 24.86 -23.34
N ARG A 76 -2.91 23.87 -22.43
CA ARG A 76 -4.01 23.61 -21.48
C ARG A 76 -4.20 24.77 -20.51
N HIS A 77 -3.11 25.32 -19.98
CA HIS A 77 -3.18 26.52 -19.13
C HIS A 77 -3.76 27.74 -19.85
N GLN A 78 -3.43 27.93 -21.13
CA GLN A 78 -4.00 29.02 -21.93
C GLN A 78 -5.49 28.81 -22.25
N GLN A 79 -5.94 27.57 -22.47
CA GLN A 79 -7.35 27.26 -22.64
C GLN A 79 -8.17 27.49 -21.36
N ASP A 80 -7.61 27.16 -20.21
CA ASP A 80 -8.27 27.36 -18.90
C ASP A 80 -8.31 28.84 -18.48
N GLN A 81 -7.46 29.69 -19.05
CA GLN A 81 -7.43 31.15 -18.82
C GLN A 81 -8.26 31.96 -19.83
N GLY A 82 -9.25 31.33 -20.49
CA GLY A 82 -10.20 32.03 -21.36
C GLY A 82 -10.80 33.29 -20.71
N PRO A 83 -11.09 34.35 -21.49
CA PRO A 83 -11.33 35.68 -20.96
C PRO A 83 -12.53 35.71 -20.02
N GLN A 84 -12.28 36.00 -18.73
CA GLN A 84 -13.31 36.37 -17.78
C GLN A 84 -13.96 37.69 -18.24
N GLN A 85 -15.06 37.57 -18.98
CA GLN A 85 -15.92 38.71 -19.26
C GLN A 85 -16.57 39.18 -17.96
N HIS A 86 -16.30 40.43 -17.59
CA HIS A 86 -17.04 41.18 -16.59
C HIS A 86 -18.54 41.18 -16.93
N GLN A 87 -19.35 40.48 -16.13
CA GLN A 87 -20.79 40.74 -16.04
C GLN A 87 -21.09 41.45 -14.72
N GLN A 88 -21.29 42.77 -14.83
CA GLN A 88 -21.99 43.56 -13.82
C GLN A 88 -23.50 43.46 -14.04
N GLY A 89 -24.22 43.01 -13.00
CA GLY A 89 -25.55 43.45 -12.59
C GLY A 89 -26.75 43.26 -13.54
N ARG A 90 -27.67 42.35 -13.17
CA ARG A 90 -29.14 42.57 -13.21
C ARG A 90 -29.89 41.49 -12.40
N GLY A 91 -30.98 41.92 -11.76
CA GLY A 91 -31.80 41.18 -10.79
C GLY A 91 -32.73 40.09 -11.36
N PRO A 92 -33.65 39.56 -10.51
CA PRO A 92 -34.09 38.17 -10.58
C PRO A 92 -35.34 37.95 -11.46
N LEU A 93 -35.30 36.91 -12.30
CA LEU A 93 -36.48 36.30 -12.93
C LEU A 93 -36.39 34.77 -12.82
N LEU A 94 -37.57 34.18 -12.67
CA LEU A 94 -37.94 32.80 -12.31
C LEU A 94 -37.45 31.71 -13.31
N PRO A 95 -37.48 30.42 -12.91
CA PRO A 95 -36.76 29.35 -13.60
C PRO A 95 -37.61 28.69 -14.70
N ASN A 96 -36.96 28.32 -15.81
CA ASN A 96 -37.46 27.30 -16.73
C ASN A 96 -36.41 26.21 -16.90
N GLU A 97 -36.83 24.99 -16.56
CA GLU A 97 -36.14 23.73 -16.78
C GLU A 97 -36.39 23.22 -18.20
N GLY A 98 -35.45 22.43 -18.76
CA GLY A 98 -35.70 21.61 -19.95
C GLY A 98 -34.44 21.38 -20.79
N ALA A 99 -33.61 20.42 -20.39
CA ALA A 99 -32.54 19.86 -21.22
C ALA A 99 -32.89 18.39 -21.50
N ASP A 100 -33.20 18.08 -22.76
CA ASP A 100 -33.46 16.71 -23.21
C ASP A 100 -32.16 16.02 -23.64
N TYR A 101 -32.02 14.78 -23.18
CA TYR A 101 -30.97 13.82 -23.50
C TYR A 101 -31.33 13.05 -24.78
N GLU A 102 -30.37 12.92 -25.70
CA GLU A 102 -30.44 12.00 -26.85
C GLU A 102 -30.55 10.53 -26.40
N GLN A 103 -31.55 9.84 -26.95
CA GLN A 103 -31.66 8.38 -26.92
C GLN A 103 -30.85 7.78 -28.08
N VAL A 104 -30.06 6.75 -27.78
CA VAL A 104 -29.35 5.90 -28.75
C VAL A 104 -30.17 4.63 -28.96
N GLU A 105 -30.37 4.26 -30.23
CA GLU A 105 -31.10 3.07 -30.67
C GLU A 105 -30.43 1.75 -30.21
N GLU A 106 -31.24 0.81 -29.73
CA GLU A 106 -30.86 -0.56 -29.39
C GLU A 106 -30.90 -1.46 -30.63
N GLY A 107 -29.74 -2.00 -31.04
CA GLY A 107 -29.63 -3.13 -31.96
C GLY A 107 -29.72 -4.45 -31.18
N SER A 108 -30.74 -5.25 -31.49
CA SER A 108 -30.96 -6.58 -30.93
C SER A 108 -29.99 -7.62 -31.51
N PHE A 109 -29.29 -8.38 -30.67
CA PHE A 109 -28.63 -9.63 -31.05
C PHE A 109 -29.10 -10.77 -30.15
N MET A 110 -29.69 -11.80 -30.78
CA MET A 110 -30.05 -13.07 -30.17
C MET A 110 -28.77 -13.87 -29.88
N VAL A 111 -28.63 -14.41 -28.67
CA VAL A 111 -27.66 -15.48 -28.37
C VAL A 111 -28.39 -16.64 -27.71
N ASP A 112 -28.16 -17.78 -28.34
CA ASP A 112 -28.70 -19.12 -28.10
C ASP A 112 -28.34 -19.66 -26.70
N GLU A 113 -29.35 -20.11 -25.96
CA GLU A 113 -29.21 -20.81 -24.68
C GLU A 113 -29.09 -22.31 -24.95
N SER A 114 -27.87 -22.85 -24.89
CA SER A 114 -27.71 -24.26 -24.56
C SER A 114 -26.42 -24.53 -23.77
N ASN A 115 -26.62 -25.16 -22.60
CA ASN A 115 -25.69 -25.98 -21.81
C ASN A 115 -25.32 -25.46 -20.39
N PRO A 116 -26.08 -25.82 -19.33
CA PRO A 116 -25.73 -25.53 -17.94
C PRO A 116 -24.94 -26.69 -17.32
N GLY A 117 -23.61 -26.67 -17.48
CA GLY A 117 -22.67 -27.56 -16.78
C GLY A 117 -22.17 -26.94 -15.48
N ALA A 118 -22.54 -27.55 -14.35
CA ALA A 118 -22.33 -27.05 -12.99
C ALA A 118 -20.85 -26.79 -12.59
N TYR A 119 -20.54 -25.56 -12.17
CA TYR A 119 -19.33 -25.24 -11.41
C TYR A 119 -19.64 -25.18 -9.90
N ARG A 120 -19.25 -26.25 -9.18
CA ARG A 120 -19.19 -26.26 -7.71
C ARG A 120 -18.01 -25.40 -7.25
N ARG A 121 -18.29 -24.34 -6.48
CA ARG A 121 -17.26 -23.63 -5.69
C ARG A 121 -16.77 -24.54 -4.57
N ARG A 122 -15.46 -24.81 -4.51
CA ARG A 122 -14.79 -25.26 -3.29
C ARG A 122 -14.13 -24.03 -2.66
N ALA A 123 -14.50 -23.73 -1.42
CA ALA A 123 -13.70 -22.85 -0.57
C ALA A 123 -12.40 -23.58 -0.21
N PHE A 124 -11.25 -22.94 -0.34
CA PHE A 124 -9.96 -23.57 -0.04
C PHE A 124 -9.38 -23.09 1.29
N PHE A 125 -9.10 -24.08 2.15
CA PHE A 125 -7.85 -24.22 2.88
C PHE A 125 -7.55 -25.73 2.89
N GLN A 126 -6.77 -26.25 1.92
CA GLN A 126 -6.13 -27.56 2.04
C GLN A 126 -4.61 -27.42 2.08
N ASP A 127 -4.01 -28.31 2.87
CA ASP A 127 -2.58 -28.45 3.11
C ASP A 127 -1.83 -28.91 1.86
N LEU A 128 -0.59 -28.40 1.71
CA LEU A 128 0.42 -28.98 0.83
C LEU A 128 1.17 -30.07 1.61
N ASP A 129 0.80 -31.34 1.39
CA ASP A 129 1.70 -32.48 1.57
C ASP A 129 1.30 -33.64 0.62
N ASN A 130 2.33 -34.21 -0.04
CA ASN A 130 2.41 -35.47 -0.79
C ASN A 130 2.05 -35.55 -2.32
N THR A 131 3.14 -35.57 -3.10
CA THR A 131 3.63 -36.56 -4.10
C THR A 131 2.94 -36.92 -5.44
N HIS A 132 3.85 -37.11 -6.42
CA HIS A 132 3.87 -37.98 -7.61
C HIS A 132 3.58 -37.41 -9.00
N SER A 133 4.56 -37.71 -9.86
CA SER A 133 4.80 -37.34 -11.25
C SER A 133 4.08 -38.24 -12.24
N PHE A 134 3.53 -37.64 -13.30
CA PHE A 134 3.20 -38.31 -14.57
C PHE A 134 3.56 -37.39 -15.77
N PRO A 135 3.88 -37.95 -16.95
CA PRO A 135 4.52 -37.23 -18.06
C PRO A 135 3.50 -36.57 -19.02
N PRO A 136 3.95 -35.66 -19.91
CA PRO A 136 3.05 -34.84 -20.72
C PRO A 136 2.67 -35.51 -22.05
N LEU A 137 1.41 -35.34 -22.46
CA LEU A 137 0.95 -35.53 -23.82
C LEU A 137 1.02 -34.18 -24.57
N ALA A 138 1.68 -34.20 -25.73
CA ALA A 138 1.76 -33.10 -26.67
C ALA A 138 0.47 -32.94 -27.49
N LEU A 139 0.20 -31.73 -28.01
CA LEU A 139 -0.45 -31.43 -29.31
C LEU A 139 -0.65 -29.89 -29.51
N PRO A 140 -0.97 -29.37 -30.71
CA PRO A 140 -0.08 -28.45 -31.44
C PRO A 140 -0.59 -27.00 -31.58
N SER A 141 0.30 -26.15 -32.14
CA SER A 141 0.09 -24.74 -32.49
C SER A 141 -0.85 -24.55 -33.68
N ILE A 142 -1.57 -23.41 -33.74
CA ILE A 142 -1.95 -22.71 -34.98
C ILE A 142 -2.16 -21.20 -34.70
N TYR A 143 -1.73 -20.42 -35.70
CA TYR A 143 -1.69 -18.97 -35.96
C TYR A 143 -2.98 -18.17 -35.66
N GLN A 144 -2.95 -16.92 -35.15
CA GLN A 144 -2.56 -15.63 -35.74
C GLN A 144 -3.49 -15.16 -36.88
N GLN A 145 -4.30 -14.12 -36.64
CA GLN A 145 -4.91 -13.32 -37.72
C GLN A 145 -5.08 -11.83 -37.36
N GLN A 146 -4.89 -11.07 -38.43
CA GLN A 146 -4.69 -9.62 -38.61
C GLN A 146 -6.03 -8.88 -38.74
N TRP A 147 -6.05 -7.61 -38.35
CA TRP A 147 -7.17 -6.69 -38.52
C TRP A 147 -6.99 -5.80 -39.77
N HIS A 148 -8.07 -5.59 -40.52
CA HIS A 148 -8.24 -4.50 -41.49
C HIS A 148 -9.56 -3.77 -41.17
N GLY A 149 -9.52 -2.44 -41.04
CA GLY A 149 -10.69 -1.55 -41.12
C GLY A 149 -10.91 -1.07 -42.56
N PRO A 150 -12.08 -0.47 -42.86
CA PRO A 150 -12.03 0.95 -43.24
C PRO A 150 -13.29 1.81 -42.96
N ASP A 151 -13.02 3.10 -42.77
CA ASP A 151 -13.54 4.34 -43.39
C ASP A 151 -15.04 4.71 -43.52
N ALA A 152 -15.18 6.05 -43.41
CA ALA A 152 -16.34 6.92 -43.37
C ALA A 152 -16.96 7.23 -44.74
N HIS A 153 -18.21 7.71 -44.76
CA HIS A 153 -18.67 8.78 -45.67
C HIS A 153 -19.96 9.47 -45.19
N SER A 154 -20.01 10.77 -45.52
CA SER A 154 -21.02 11.81 -45.29
C SER A 154 -22.17 11.81 -46.31
N THR A 155 -23.35 12.36 -45.98
CA THR A 155 -23.98 13.61 -46.56
C THR A 155 -25.53 13.65 -46.51
N GLN A 156 -26.03 14.84 -46.11
CA GLN A 156 -27.15 15.67 -46.63
C GLN A 156 -28.65 15.26 -46.59
N SER A 157 -29.42 16.11 -45.88
CA SER A 157 -30.56 16.96 -46.31
C SER A 157 -31.86 16.37 -46.89
N LEU A 158 -33.03 16.66 -46.26
CA LEU A 158 -34.17 17.45 -46.80
C LEU A 158 -35.51 17.24 -46.04
N LEU A 159 -36.19 18.38 -45.80
CA LEU A 159 -37.64 18.69 -45.90
C LEU A 159 -38.74 18.09 -44.98
N HIS A 160 -39.43 19.04 -44.33
CA HIS A 160 -40.90 19.27 -44.21
C HIS A 160 -41.86 18.17 -43.67
N GLY A 161 -42.66 18.55 -42.66
CA GLY A 161 -43.95 17.91 -42.37
C GLY A 161 -44.56 18.30 -41.02
N GLN A 162 -45.56 19.20 -41.05
CA GLN A 162 -46.44 19.51 -39.93
C GLN A 162 -47.35 18.31 -39.58
N SER A 163 -47.59 18.06 -38.29
CA SER A 163 -48.94 17.69 -37.82
C SER A 163 -49.11 18.00 -36.33
N GLN A 164 -50.22 18.66 -36.00
CA GLN A 164 -50.72 18.90 -34.66
C GLN A 164 -51.49 17.66 -34.19
N TYR A 165 -51.18 17.16 -32.99
CA TYR A 165 -52.12 16.33 -32.23
C TYR A 165 -52.12 16.76 -30.76
N GLN A 166 -53.27 17.28 -30.33
CA GLN A 166 -53.63 17.47 -28.93
C GLN A 166 -53.90 16.08 -28.31
N TYR A 167 -53.34 15.81 -27.14
CA TYR A 167 -53.75 14.69 -26.30
C TYR A 167 -54.31 15.21 -24.97
N GLU A 168 -55.60 14.97 -24.78
CA GLU A 168 -56.32 15.12 -23.51
C GLU A 168 -55.84 14.06 -22.52
N SER A 169 -55.48 14.49 -21.31
CA SER A 169 -55.07 13.60 -20.23
C SER A 169 -56.30 12.99 -19.53
N GLN A 170 -56.60 11.73 -19.81
CA GLN A 170 -57.46 10.91 -18.94
C GLN A 170 -56.61 10.12 -17.93
N GLY A 171 -57.02 10.16 -16.68
CA GLY A 171 -56.34 9.51 -15.56
C GLY A 171 -56.33 7.99 -15.67
N SER A 172 -55.13 7.41 -15.76
CA SER A 172 -54.90 5.97 -15.72
C SER A 172 -54.51 5.52 -14.31
N SER A 173 -55.24 4.51 -13.83
CA SER A 173 -54.93 3.64 -12.69
C SER A 173 -53.47 3.14 -12.72
N PRO A 174 -52.85 2.81 -11.56
CA PRO A 174 -51.45 2.40 -11.49
C PRO A 174 -51.26 1.09 -12.27
N SER A 175 -50.77 1.20 -13.52
CA SER A 175 -50.30 0.06 -14.26
C SER A 175 -49.07 -0.49 -13.55
N SER A 176 -49.13 -1.75 -13.16
CA SER A 176 -47.97 -2.51 -12.70
C SER A 176 -46.99 -2.62 -13.87
N ASP A 177 -46.11 -1.62 -13.98
CA ASP A 177 -45.08 -1.59 -15.01
C ASP A 177 -44.18 -2.83 -14.81
N PRO A 178 -44.14 -3.77 -15.76
CA PRO A 178 -43.35 -5.00 -15.64
C PRO A 178 -41.87 -4.73 -15.37
N ILE A 179 -41.36 -3.55 -15.78
CA ILE A 179 -39.99 -3.11 -15.48
C ILE A 179 -39.80 -2.91 -13.96
N SER A 180 -40.76 -2.29 -13.27
CA SER A 180 -40.68 -2.09 -11.82
C SER A 180 -40.67 -3.42 -11.04
N VAL A 181 -41.38 -4.43 -11.55
CA VAL A 181 -41.42 -5.78 -10.97
C VAL A 181 -40.08 -6.48 -11.16
N GLN A 182 -39.48 -6.39 -12.36
CA GLN A 182 -38.16 -6.98 -12.63
C GLN A 182 -37.04 -6.33 -11.81
N ILE A 183 -37.06 -5.01 -11.65
CA ILE A 183 -36.11 -4.28 -10.82
C ILE A 183 -36.22 -4.73 -9.35
N ASN A 184 -37.44 -4.83 -8.82
CA ASN A 184 -37.67 -5.31 -7.45
C ASN A 184 -37.20 -6.76 -7.27
N LEU A 185 -37.45 -7.64 -8.24
CA LEU A 185 -36.98 -9.02 -8.22
C LEU A 185 -35.45 -9.11 -8.26
N PHE A 186 -34.78 -8.27 -9.05
CA PHE A 186 -33.33 -8.17 -9.09
C PHE A 186 -32.77 -7.72 -7.74
N TYR A 187 -33.35 -6.68 -7.12
CA TYR A 187 -32.94 -6.21 -5.80
C TYR A 187 -33.12 -7.27 -4.71
N GLU A 188 -34.25 -7.98 -4.69
CA GLU A 188 -34.45 -9.07 -3.71
C GLU A 188 -33.50 -10.25 -3.97
N LYS A 189 -33.19 -10.59 -5.23
CA LYS A 189 -32.15 -11.60 -5.55
C LYS A 189 -30.75 -11.17 -5.07
N GLN A 190 -30.37 -9.91 -5.28
CA GLN A 190 -29.09 -9.37 -4.79
C GLN A 190 -29.01 -9.37 -3.26
N LYS A 191 -30.10 -8.99 -2.60
CA LYS A 191 -30.22 -9.01 -1.14
C LYS A 191 -30.15 -10.43 -0.56
N ALA A 192 -30.80 -11.41 -1.20
CA ALA A 192 -30.71 -12.82 -0.82
C ALA A 192 -29.27 -13.34 -0.98
N ARG A 193 -28.63 -13.08 -2.13
CA ARG A 193 -27.21 -13.43 -2.37
C ARG A 193 -26.28 -12.80 -1.34
N ARG A 194 -26.49 -11.53 -0.97
CA ARG A 194 -25.71 -10.86 0.08
C ARG A 194 -25.90 -11.51 1.44
N LYS A 195 -27.15 -11.89 1.80
CA LYS A 195 -27.44 -12.58 3.05
C LYS A 195 -26.76 -13.96 3.11
N GLU A 196 -26.82 -14.72 2.02
CA GLU A 196 -26.13 -16.00 1.88
C GLU A 196 -24.61 -15.84 1.98
N MET A 197 -24.03 -14.85 1.30
CA MET A 197 -22.60 -14.53 1.38
C MET A 197 -22.17 -14.19 2.81
N LEU A 198 -22.95 -13.38 3.53
CA LEU A 198 -22.66 -13.03 4.93
C LEU A 198 -22.78 -14.24 5.86
N ALA A 199 -23.74 -15.15 5.64
CA ALA A 199 -23.83 -16.40 6.38
C ALA A 199 -22.61 -17.30 6.13
N ASN A 200 -22.23 -17.48 4.86
CA ASN A 200 -21.05 -18.25 4.47
C ASN A 200 -19.75 -17.64 5.04
N LEU A 201 -19.62 -16.31 5.09
CA LEU A 201 -18.50 -15.63 5.75
C LEU A 201 -18.50 -15.90 7.25
N THR A 202 -19.65 -15.84 7.91
CA THR A 202 -19.78 -16.14 9.36
C THR A 202 -19.34 -17.56 9.68
N ASP A 203 -19.79 -18.54 8.88
CA ASP A 203 -19.39 -19.95 9.02
C ASP A 203 -17.90 -20.16 8.74
N THR A 204 -17.37 -19.45 7.73
CA THR A 204 -15.94 -19.46 7.41
C THR A 204 -15.11 -18.90 8.58
N PHE A 205 -15.51 -17.78 9.16
CA PHE A 205 -14.84 -17.20 10.32
C PHE A 205 -14.96 -18.11 11.55
N ALA A 206 -16.11 -18.73 11.78
CA ALA A 206 -16.28 -19.69 12.88
C ALA A 206 -15.36 -20.93 12.70
N LEU A 207 -15.23 -21.43 11.48
CA LEU A 207 -14.33 -22.53 11.15
C LEU A 207 -12.86 -22.12 11.31
N GLN A 208 -12.49 -20.92 10.86
CA GLN A 208 -11.14 -20.37 11.04
C GLN A 208 -10.81 -20.19 12.51
N ARG A 209 -11.72 -19.66 13.32
CA ARG A 209 -11.55 -19.54 14.77
C ARG A 209 -11.33 -20.90 15.44
N LYS A 210 -12.04 -21.94 14.98
CA LYS A 210 -11.83 -23.32 15.46
C LYS A 210 -10.48 -23.90 15.04
N LYS A 211 -9.99 -23.54 13.84
CA LYS A 211 -8.73 -24.03 13.26
C LYS A 211 -7.49 -23.22 13.67
N SER A 212 -7.67 -22.01 14.17
CA SER A 212 -6.57 -21.15 14.61
C SER A 212 -5.66 -21.90 15.59
N SER A 213 -4.34 -21.79 15.42
CA SER A 213 -3.38 -22.35 16.38
C SER A 213 -3.49 -21.72 17.77
N LEU A 214 -4.19 -20.59 17.89
CA LEU A 214 -4.52 -19.94 19.15
C LEU A 214 -5.86 -20.40 19.74
N ALA A 215 -6.60 -21.29 19.06
CA ALA A 215 -7.82 -21.89 19.59
C ALA A 215 -7.50 -22.59 20.93
N GLY A 216 -7.90 -21.94 22.03
CA GLY A 216 -7.65 -22.41 23.40
C GLY A 216 -6.72 -21.53 24.24
N ILE A 217 -6.00 -20.58 23.64
CA ILE A 217 -5.19 -19.59 24.36
C ILE A 217 -6.09 -18.40 24.71
N LYS A 218 -6.79 -18.52 25.85
CA LYS A 218 -7.67 -17.46 26.35
C LYS A 218 -7.02 -16.53 27.37
N SER A 219 -5.87 -16.89 27.93
CA SER A 219 -5.19 -16.08 28.93
C SER A 219 -3.96 -15.36 28.37
N PRO A 220 -3.77 -14.06 28.66
CA PRO A 220 -2.57 -13.31 28.29
C PRO A 220 -1.27 -14.00 28.75
N GLN A 221 -1.28 -14.66 29.90
CA GLN A 221 -0.12 -15.40 30.42
C GLN A 221 0.28 -16.58 29.53
N LYS A 222 -0.69 -17.40 29.08
CA LYS A 222 -0.41 -18.52 28.17
C LYS A 222 0.09 -18.02 26.82
N TYR A 223 -0.46 -16.90 26.34
CA TYR A 223 0.05 -16.24 25.14
C TYR A 223 1.49 -15.77 25.34
N GLY A 224 1.81 -15.12 26.46
CA GLY A 224 3.18 -14.72 26.80
C GLY A 224 4.18 -15.88 26.79
N ILE A 225 3.80 -17.04 27.34
CA ILE A 225 4.64 -18.26 27.31
C ILE A 225 4.86 -18.75 25.88
N LEU A 226 3.80 -18.81 25.06
CA LEU A 226 3.89 -19.19 23.64
C LEU A 226 4.85 -18.26 22.89
N ILE A 227 4.68 -16.94 23.06
CA ILE A 227 5.54 -15.93 22.46
C ILE A 227 6.99 -16.18 22.84
N GLN A 228 7.31 -16.34 24.13
CA GLN A 228 8.70 -16.58 24.55
C GLN A 228 9.30 -17.83 23.89
N LYS A 229 8.53 -18.92 23.79
CA LYS A 229 8.97 -20.14 23.10
C LYS A 229 9.26 -19.87 21.62
N VAL A 230 8.35 -19.20 20.92
CA VAL A 230 8.51 -18.89 19.50
C VAL A 230 9.69 -17.93 19.25
N LEU A 231 9.91 -16.96 20.16
CA LEU A 231 11.08 -16.08 20.09
C LEU A 231 12.40 -16.83 20.30
N GLN A 232 12.44 -17.82 21.19
CA GLN A 232 13.60 -18.69 21.36
C GLN A 232 13.87 -19.53 20.10
N GLU A 233 12.82 -20.10 19.49
CA GLU A 233 12.93 -20.84 18.22
C GLU A 233 13.41 -19.94 17.07
N SER A 234 12.90 -18.71 16.99
CA SER A 234 13.34 -17.72 16.02
C SER A 234 14.83 -17.42 16.17
N ARG A 235 15.32 -17.19 17.39
CA ARG A 235 16.76 -16.98 17.64
C ARG A 235 17.59 -18.17 17.18
N LYS A 236 17.20 -19.39 17.56
CA LYS A 236 17.88 -20.62 17.13
C LYS A 236 17.92 -20.72 15.60
N MET A 237 16.81 -20.41 14.93
CA MET A 237 16.74 -20.45 13.47
C MET A 237 17.65 -19.42 12.81
N VAL A 238 17.68 -18.19 13.32
CA VAL A 238 18.56 -17.13 12.82
C VAL A 238 20.02 -17.54 12.96
N HIS A 239 20.46 -17.99 14.14
CA HIS A 239 21.83 -18.48 14.34
C HIS A 239 22.18 -19.69 13.47
N ALA A 240 21.22 -20.59 13.21
CA ALA A 240 21.47 -21.78 12.40
C ALA A 240 21.54 -21.49 10.89
N ARG A 241 20.88 -20.43 10.41
CA ARG A 241 20.74 -20.14 8.97
C ARG A 241 21.51 -18.91 8.49
N MET A 242 21.80 -17.99 9.39
CA MET A 242 22.52 -16.77 9.07
C MET A 242 24.01 -17.01 9.38
N PRO A 243 24.91 -16.84 8.41
CA PRO A 243 26.34 -16.83 8.66
C PRO A 243 26.71 -15.88 9.79
N GLU A 244 27.72 -16.22 10.60
CA GLU A 244 28.12 -15.46 11.79
C GLU A 244 28.51 -14.02 11.44
N GLU A 245 29.14 -13.82 10.28
CA GLU A 245 29.49 -12.50 9.75
C GLU A 245 28.29 -11.62 9.39
N LEU A 246 27.09 -12.20 9.27
CA LEU A 246 25.85 -11.46 9.00
C LEU A 246 25.01 -11.23 10.27
N LEU A 247 25.41 -11.81 11.41
CA LEU A 247 24.79 -11.57 12.71
C LEU A 247 25.28 -10.23 13.28
N LEU A 248 24.67 -9.14 12.84
CA LEU A 248 25.03 -7.77 13.22
C LEU A 248 24.22 -7.25 14.41
N PHE A 249 23.79 -8.16 15.29
CA PHE A 249 22.91 -7.82 16.40
C PHE A 249 23.58 -6.78 17.30
N GLU A 250 22.88 -5.66 17.53
CA GLU A 250 23.32 -4.54 18.36
C GLU A 250 24.58 -3.80 17.89
N THR A 251 25.43 -4.38 17.04
CA THR A 251 26.71 -3.79 16.66
C THR A 251 26.58 -2.66 15.66
N SER A 252 25.77 -2.85 14.61
CA SER A 252 25.64 -1.87 13.54
C SER A 252 24.35 -2.04 12.73
N ILE A 253 23.98 -0.98 12.00
CA ILE A 253 22.89 -1.00 11.01
C ILE A 253 23.50 -0.71 9.62
N PRO A 254 23.75 -1.71 8.76
CA PRO A 254 24.29 -1.48 7.43
C PRO A 254 23.44 -0.52 6.60
N GLY A 255 24.12 0.28 5.77
CA GLY A 255 23.50 1.38 4.99
C GLY A 255 23.38 2.71 5.76
N THR A 256 23.78 2.72 7.03
CA THR A 256 23.85 3.90 7.90
C THR A 256 25.27 4.07 8.46
N ARG A 257 25.54 5.19 9.14
CA ARG A 257 26.74 5.43 9.95
C ARG A 257 26.55 5.01 11.42
N LEU A 258 25.48 4.27 11.73
CA LEU A 258 25.24 3.63 13.03
C LEU A 258 26.11 2.36 13.13
N GLY A 259 27.43 2.54 13.09
CA GLY A 259 28.43 1.46 13.06
C GLY A 259 28.88 0.97 14.43
N THR A 260 28.30 1.48 15.52
CA THR A 260 28.69 1.12 16.89
C THR A 260 27.49 0.68 17.72
N VAL A 261 27.77 -0.09 18.77
CA VAL A 261 26.74 -0.58 19.71
C VAL A 261 26.00 0.57 20.38
N ALA A 262 26.74 1.61 20.80
CA ALA A 262 26.15 2.78 21.44
C ALA A 262 25.18 3.52 20.51
N LYS A 263 25.59 3.79 19.26
CA LYS A 263 24.72 4.45 18.26
C LYS A 263 23.48 3.59 17.96
N THR A 264 23.65 2.29 17.72
CA THR A 264 22.54 1.38 17.43
C THR A 264 21.55 1.27 18.60
N LYS A 265 22.05 1.16 19.84
CA LYS A 265 21.21 1.13 21.04
C LYS A 265 20.44 2.45 21.23
N ARG A 266 21.11 3.59 21.03
CA ARG A 266 20.50 4.91 21.11
C ARG A 266 19.39 5.07 20.08
N PHE A 267 19.66 4.72 18.83
CA PHE A 267 18.66 4.72 17.76
C PHE A 267 17.44 3.88 18.13
N ARG A 268 17.63 2.62 18.55
CA ARG A 268 16.52 1.73 18.95
C ARG A 268 15.70 2.29 20.12
N GLN A 269 16.36 2.89 21.10
CA GLN A 269 15.67 3.54 22.22
C GLN A 269 14.78 4.69 21.75
N LEU A 270 15.27 5.55 20.85
CA LEU A 270 14.47 6.64 20.29
C LEU A 270 13.29 6.11 19.47
N MET A 271 13.51 5.08 18.65
CA MET A 271 12.42 4.45 17.88
C MET A 271 11.36 3.82 18.79
N ASP A 272 11.78 3.12 19.86
CA ASP A 272 10.87 2.49 20.81
C ASP A 272 10.07 3.53 21.61
N GLN A 273 10.67 4.67 21.95
CA GLN A 273 9.99 5.77 22.65
C GLN A 273 8.90 6.43 21.79
N THR A 274 9.02 6.35 20.46
CA THR A 274 8.29 7.24 19.56
C THR A 274 7.27 6.51 18.70
N LEU A 275 7.50 5.23 18.43
CA LEU A 275 6.56 4.40 17.66
C LEU A 275 5.75 3.43 18.53
N ASN A 276 6.26 3.02 19.69
CA ASN A 276 5.55 2.04 20.52
C ASN A 276 4.55 2.69 21.49
N LYS A 277 4.64 4.00 21.70
CA LYS A 277 3.73 4.74 22.58
C LYS A 277 3.38 6.07 21.96
N GLY A 278 2.09 6.33 21.84
CA GLY A 278 1.59 7.58 21.32
C GLY A 278 0.08 7.64 21.40
N ARG A 279 -0.47 8.71 20.85
CA ARG A 279 -1.90 8.98 20.79
C ARG A 279 -2.23 9.63 19.47
N TRP A 280 -3.46 9.43 19.02
CA TRP A 280 -4.01 10.19 17.92
C TRP A 280 -4.52 11.53 18.41
N VAL A 281 -4.05 12.60 17.78
CA VAL A 281 -4.51 13.96 18.06
C VAL A 281 -5.33 14.46 16.90
N TYR A 282 -6.50 15.00 17.22
CA TYR A 282 -7.40 15.62 16.24
C TYR A 282 -6.98 17.07 16.01
N GLU A 283 -6.67 17.40 14.78
CA GLU A 283 -6.31 18.73 14.32
C GLU A 283 -7.33 19.19 13.27
N PRO A 284 -8.36 19.96 13.66
CA PRO A 284 -9.49 20.29 12.77
C PRO A 284 -9.09 21.12 11.55
N TYR A 285 -8.01 21.89 11.66
CA TYR A 285 -7.47 22.75 10.61
C TYR A 285 -6.37 22.08 9.78
N ARG A 286 -6.13 20.78 10.02
CA ARG A 286 -5.17 20.02 9.23
C ARG A 286 -5.74 19.81 7.83
N ASN A 287 -5.36 20.73 6.95
CA ASN A 287 -5.70 20.64 5.54
C ASN A 287 -4.69 19.72 4.87
N TYR A 288 -5.12 18.49 4.58
CA TYR A 288 -4.46 17.78 3.49
C TYR A 288 -4.75 18.57 2.22
N PRO A 289 -3.71 18.86 1.41
CA PRO A 289 -3.95 19.55 0.15
C PRO A 289 -5.01 18.74 -0.59
N ASP A 290 -6.15 19.37 -0.89
CA ASP A 290 -7.20 18.76 -1.71
C ASP A 290 -6.66 18.75 -3.12
N LEU A 291 -5.86 17.73 -3.45
CA LEU A 291 -5.16 17.66 -4.73
C LEU A 291 -6.10 17.36 -5.91
N GLY A 292 -7.41 17.55 -5.71
CA GLY A 292 -8.43 16.90 -6.50
C GLY A 292 -8.18 15.41 -6.39
N GLY A 293 -8.91 14.72 -5.52
CA GLY A 293 -9.00 13.26 -5.62
C GLY A 293 -9.15 12.90 -7.10
N ALA A 294 -8.62 11.77 -7.56
CA ALA A 294 -8.77 11.39 -8.97
C ALA A 294 -10.24 11.02 -9.28
N VAL A 295 -11.18 11.93 -9.05
CA VAL A 295 -12.63 11.85 -9.20
C VAL A 295 -13.01 11.63 -10.65
N GLY A 296 -12.09 11.89 -11.60
CA GLY A 296 -12.28 11.59 -13.02
C GLY A 296 -12.28 10.10 -13.38
N TRP A 297 -11.81 9.20 -12.49
CA TRP A 297 -11.65 7.78 -12.83
C TRP A 297 -12.89 6.91 -12.57
N ASN A 298 -13.96 7.49 -12.00
CA ASN A 298 -15.23 6.80 -11.75
C ASN A 298 -16.32 7.11 -12.79
N LYS A 299 -15.95 7.54 -14.02
CA LYS A 299 -16.87 7.34 -15.14
C LYS A 299 -16.85 5.87 -15.51
N LYS A 300 -17.62 5.08 -14.75
CA LYS A 300 -17.96 3.69 -15.05
C LYS A 300 -18.28 3.58 -16.54
N MET A 301 -17.46 2.86 -17.30
CA MET A 301 -18.04 2.20 -18.46
C MET A 301 -19.04 1.19 -17.90
N LYS A 302 -20.33 1.38 -18.24
CA LYS A 302 -21.36 0.36 -18.00
C LYS A 302 -20.77 -0.96 -18.51
N ASN A 303 -20.53 -1.93 -17.61
CA ASN A 303 -20.12 -3.33 -17.85
C ASN A 303 -18.67 -3.74 -17.50
N GLU A 304 -17.78 -2.86 -17.06
CA GLU A 304 -16.49 -3.31 -16.50
C GLU A 304 -16.68 -3.86 -15.08
N ARG A 305 -16.23 -5.10 -14.86
CA ARG A 305 -16.29 -5.77 -13.55
C ARG A 305 -15.37 -5.04 -12.57
N ASP A 306 -15.84 -4.88 -11.33
CA ASP A 306 -15.19 -4.28 -10.14
C ASP A 306 -13.85 -4.93 -9.71
N ARG A 307 -13.00 -5.38 -10.64
CA ARG A 307 -11.75 -6.10 -10.34
C ARG A 307 -10.65 -5.18 -9.86
N ASP A 308 -10.66 -3.93 -10.31
CA ASP A 308 -9.86 -2.91 -9.70
C ASP A 308 -10.68 -2.37 -8.54
N VAL A 309 -10.33 -2.82 -7.34
CA VAL A 309 -10.66 -2.13 -6.09
C VAL A 309 -9.93 -0.79 -6.17
N ALA A 310 -10.46 0.11 -7.00
CA ALA A 310 -10.18 1.51 -6.94
C ALA A 310 -10.62 1.89 -5.54
N ILE A 311 -9.65 1.93 -4.61
CA ILE A 311 -9.77 2.51 -3.28
C ILE A 311 -10.63 3.74 -3.50
N ASP A 312 -11.86 3.73 -2.99
CA ASP A 312 -12.82 4.81 -3.22
C ASP A 312 -12.14 6.10 -2.78
N ARG A 313 -11.62 6.87 -3.75
CA ARG A 313 -10.78 8.04 -3.54
C ARG A 313 -11.60 9.24 -3.09
N GLN A 314 -12.88 9.04 -2.75
CA GLN A 314 -13.65 10.07 -2.10
C GLN A 314 -12.90 10.51 -0.84
N PRO A 315 -12.42 11.76 -0.79
CA PRO A 315 -11.66 12.23 0.35
C PRO A 315 -12.51 12.01 1.60
N PHE A 316 -11.93 11.34 2.58
CA PHE A 316 -12.47 11.25 3.92
C PHE A 316 -11.76 12.31 4.77
N PRO A 317 -12.18 13.59 4.69
CA PRO A 317 -11.45 14.68 5.33
C PRO A 317 -11.29 14.43 6.83
N GLU A 318 -12.27 13.80 7.49
CA GLU A 318 -12.19 13.51 8.93
C GLU A 318 -11.08 12.53 9.30
N ALA A 319 -10.79 11.51 8.48
CA ALA A 319 -9.72 10.55 8.80
C ALA A 319 -8.33 11.20 8.69
N GLY A 320 -8.17 12.15 7.78
CA GLY A 320 -6.94 12.95 7.63
C GLY A 320 -6.71 13.97 8.73
N LYS A 321 -7.76 14.38 9.48
CA LYS A 321 -7.61 15.34 10.59
C LYS A 321 -6.90 14.76 11.82
N TYR A 322 -6.53 13.49 11.82
CA TYR A 322 -5.80 12.87 12.92
C TYR A 322 -4.33 12.69 12.57
N HIS A 323 -3.42 13.08 13.46
CA HIS A 323 -1.99 12.77 13.38
C HIS A 323 -1.51 11.98 14.59
N TRP A 324 -0.41 11.24 14.42
CA TRP A 324 0.23 10.49 15.48
C TRP A 324 1.16 11.38 16.32
N GLU A 325 0.89 11.52 17.61
CA GLU A 325 1.80 12.15 18.57
C GLU A 325 2.39 11.10 19.51
N PRO A 326 3.71 10.95 19.58
CA PRO A 326 4.35 10.08 20.56
C PRO A 326 4.17 10.60 21.97
N ILE A 327 3.94 9.68 22.91
CA ILE A 327 3.87 10.01 24.34
C ILE A 327 5.30 9.91 24.88
N VAL A 328 5.90 11.08 25.13
CA VAL A 328 7.16 11.16 25.85
C VAL A 328 6.82 11.04 27.33
N ASP A 329 7.22 9.93 27.97
CA ASP A 329 7.09 9.73 29.42
C ASP A 329 7.90 10.82 30.15
N THR A 330 7.29 11.98 30.42
CA THR A 330 7.88 13.05 31.25
C THR A 330 7.88 12.67 32.74
N THR A 331 7.29 11.51 33.08
CA THR A 331 7.06 11.01 34.43
C THR A 331 8.21 10.19 35.00
N THR A 332 9.41 10.23 34.40
CA THR A 332 10.63 9.99 35.17
C THR A 332 10.74 11.11 36.19
N ASN A 333 10.01 10.95 37.29
CA ASN A 333 9.98 11.82 38.45
C ASN A 333 11.43 12.16 38.80
N PRO A 334 11.85 13.43 38.73
CA PRO A 334 12.96 13.88 39.54
C PRO A 334 12.45 13.83 40.98
N SER A 335 12.47 12.65 41.61
CA SER A 335 12.12 12.48 43.04
C SER A 335 13.14 13.15 43.96
N SER A 336 14.10 13.88 43.39
CA SER A 336 14.89 14.89 44.05
C SER A 336 14.59 16.21 43.35
N PRO A 337 13.98 17.21 44.02
CA PRO A 337 14.02 18.56 43.49
C PRO A 337 15.51 18.89 43.22
N PRO A 338 15.85 19.41 42.03
CA PRO A 338 17.22 19.78 41.72
C PRO A 338 17.74 20.67 42.84
N SER A 339 18.74 20.18 43.57
CA SER A 339 19.20 20.80 44.81
C SER A 339 19.89 22.15 44.56
N THR A 340 20.15 22.47 43.29
CA THR A 340 20.75 23.71 42.86
C THR A 340 20.05 24.24 41.60
N ARG A 341 19.85 25.57 41.56
CA ARG A 341 19.37 26.34 40.39
C ARG A 341 20.22 26.12 39.12
N GLN A 342 21.42 25.56 39.28
CA GLN A 342 22.35 25.20 38.21
C GLN A 342 21.98 23.85 37.53
N GLU A 343 21.38 22.91 38.26
CA GLU A 343 20.88 21.66 37.67
C GLU A 343 19.65 21.89 36.80
N GLU A 344 18.72 22.79 37.17
CA GLU A 344 17.59 23.18 36.30
C GLU A 344 18.07 23.84 34.99
N ALA A 345 19.06 24.74 35.06
CA ALA A 345 19.63 25.37 33.88
C ALA A 345 20.41 24.36 32.98
N ASN A 346 20.95 23.28 33.56
CA ASN A 346 21.58 22.20 32.82
C ASN A 346 20.57 21.16 32.29
N LEU A 347 19.41 21.01 32.94
CA LEU A 347 18.32 20.13 32.48
C LEU A 347 17.53 20.76 31.33
N GLU A 348 17.28 22.08 31.36
CA GLU A 348 16.71 22.82 30.21
C GLU A 348 17.68 22.95 29.04
N LYS A 349 18.99 22.95 29.30
CA LYS A 349 20.02 22.78 28.27
C LYS A 349 20.26 21.32 27.89
N GLY A 350 19.59 20.39 28.58
CA GLY A 350 19.66 18.96 28.35
C GLY A 350 18.94 18.58 27.06
N PHE A 351 19.69 18.00 26.14
CA PHE A 351 19.31 17.56 24.79
C PHE A 351 17.94 16.81 24.70
N GLY A 352 17.46 16.22 25.80
CA GLY A 352 16.19 15.48 25.88
C GLY A 352 14.93 16.33 25.68
N THR A 353 14.89 17.60 26.11
CA THR A 353 13.70 18.46 25.95
C THR A 353 13.57 19.05 24.54
N LYS A 354 14.69 19.23 23.81
CA LYS A 354 14.66 19.63 22.39
C LYS A 354 14.16 18.51 21.47
N ILE A 355 14.48 17.26 21.77
CA ILE A 355 13.97 16.11 21.01
C ILE A 355 12.44 16.03 21.14
N ALA A 356 11.88 16.24 22.34
CA ALA A 356 10.44 16.08 22.57
C ALA A 356 9.54 17.12 21.87
N LYS A 357 10.01 18.34 21.59
CA LYS A 357 9.16 19.45 21.08
C LYS A 357 9.40 19.87 19.62
N GLY A 358 10.31 19.25 18.88
CA GLY A 358 10.55 19.61 17.47
C GLY A 358 11.13 18.52 16.58
N TRP A 359 11.38 17.32 17.12
CA TRP A 359 11.95 16.24 16.34
C TRP A 359 10.90 15.48 15.54
N HIS A 360 9.70 15.32 16.10
CA HIS A 360 8.55 14.76 15.39
C HIS A 360 7.93 15.78 14.46
N ALA A 361 8.08 15.54 13.16
CA ALA A 361 7.27 16.26 12.20
C ALA A 361 5.89 15.63 12.11
N ASN A 362 4.88 16.49 11.96
CA ASN A 362 3.49 16.12 11.67
C ASN A 362 3.21 16.08 10.16
N ARG A 363 4.22 16.40 9.33
CA ARG A 363 4.15 16.36 7.86
C ARG A 363 5.55 16.13 7.29
N VAL A 364 5.62 15.42 6.18
CA VAL A 364 6.87 15.27 5.41
C VAL A 364 7.24 16.63 4.80
N GLN A 365 8.51 17.02 4.97
CA GLN A 365 9.10 18.18 4.30
C GLN A 365 9.94 17.65 3.14
N PRO A 366 9.53 17.81 1.86
CA PRO A 366 10.18 17.13 0.74
C PRO A 366 11.67 17.43 0.62
N GLU A 367 12.07 18.70 0.75
CA GLU A 367 13.47 19.13 0.62
C GLU A 367 14.35 18.52 1.71
N ASP A 368 13.85 18.55 2.95
CA ASP A 368 14.55 17.96 4.09
C ASP A 368 14.62 16.44 3.98
N PHE A 369 13.52 15.79 3.58
CA PHE A 369 13.52 14.34 3.36
C PHE A 369 14.53 13.94 2.28
N CYS A 370 14.60 14.71 1.19
CA CYS A 370 15.56 14.49 0.13
C CYS A 370 17.01 14.72 0.56
N SER A 371 17.26 15.68 1.45
CA SER A 371 18.57 15.88 2.06
C SER A 371 18.98 14.67 2.90
N ILE A 372 18.08 14.21 3.80
CA ILE A 372 18.33 13.08 4.71
C ILE A 372 18.55 11.77 3.93
N LEU A 373 17.77 11.53 2.88
CA LEU A 373 17.92 10.34 2.04
C LEU A 373 19.26 10.34 1.30
N GLY A 374 19.79 11.50 0.91
CA GLY A 374 20.96 11.60 0.06
C GLY A 374 20.73 10.83 -1.25
N PRO A 375 21.67 9.97 -1.73
CA PRO A 375 21.51 9.20 -2.96
C PRO A 375 20.77 7.86 -2.77
N ARG A 376 20.05 7.65 -1.65
CA ARG A 376 19.47 6.33 -1.32
C ARG A 376 18.10 6.13 -1.98
N HIS A 377 18.05 5.38 -3.07
CA HIS A 377 16.78 4.90 -3.64
C HIS A 377 16.01 4.01 -2.66
N ILE A 378 14.68 4.07 -2.70
CA ILE A 378 13.79 3.27 -1.85
C ILE A 378 13.06 2.24 -2.70
N VAL A 379 13.14 0.97 -2.29
CA VAL A 379 12.35 -0.12 -2.87
C VAL A 379 11.41 -0.68 -1.81
N LEU A 380 10.11 -0.50 -2.02
CA LEU A 380 9.05 -1.10 -1.23
C LEU A 380 8.72 -2.49 -1.79
N VAL A 381 8.81 -3.51 -0.95
CA VAL A 381 8.56 -4.91 -1.34
C VAL A 381 7.54 -5.51 -0.40
N GLY A 382 6.39 -5.88 -0.95
CA GLY A 382 5.30 -6.38 -0.14
C GLY A 382 4.00 -6.53 -0.88
N ASP A 383 2.91 -6.53 -0.13
CA ASP A 383 1.56 -6.67 -0.62
C ASP A 383 0.89 -5.33 -0.98
N LEU A 384 -0.43 -5.37 -1.21
CA LEU A 384 -1.24 -4.19 -1.53
C LEU A 384 -1.18 -3.10 -0.44
N ILE A 385 -0.92 -3.43 0.83
CA ILE A 385 -0.74 -2.41 1.89
C ILE A 385 0.58 -1.66 1.68
N HIS A 386 1.63 -2.35 1.20
CA HIS A 386 2.86 -1.68 0.79
C HIS A 386 2.66 -0.78 -0.43
N TRP A 387 1.75 -1.14 -1.34
CA TRP A 387 1.35 -0.24 -2.42
C TRP A 387 0.60 0.99 -1.91
N GLN A 388 -0.27 0.87 -0.89
CA GLN A 388 -0.87 2.05 -0.27
C GLN A 388 0.16 2.97 0.39
N LEU A 389 1.19 2.40 1.02
CA LEU A 389 2.32 3.17 1.54
C LEU A 389 3.10 3.87 0.42
N HIS A 390 3.35 3.19 -0.71
CA HIS A 390 3.97 3.79 -1.89
C HIS A 390 3.25 5.08 -2.31
N ASP A 391 1.94 4.97 -2.51
CA ASP A 391 1.13 6.10 -2.96
C ASP A 391 1.04 7.21 -1.90
N SER A 392 1.13 6.84 -0.61
CA SER A 392 1.14 7.80 0.51
C SER A 392 2.45 8.58 0.59
N ILE A 393 3.59 7.93 0.33
CA ILE A 393 4.88 8.60 0.21
C ILE A 393 4.86 9.56 -0.98
N MET A 394 4.39 9.12 -2.15
CA MET A 394 4.31 9.99 -3.35
C MET A 394 3.47 11.24 -3.08
N TYR A 395 2.30 11.08 -2.48
CA TYR A 395 1.43 12.21 -2.13
C TYR A 395 2.02 13.15 -1.09
N SER A 396 2.86 12.62 -0.19
CA SER A 396 3.54 13.43 0.82
C SER A 396 4.71 14.22 0.24
N MET A 397 5.21 13.83 -0.94
CA MET A 397 6.39 14.41 -1.58
C MET A 397 6.08 15.37 -2.72
N PHE A 398 4.90 15.26 -3.32
CA PHE A 398 4.53 16.05 -4.50
C PHE A 398 3.21 16.78 -4.28
N ASP A 399 3.21 18.07 -4.64
CA ASP A 399 1.97 18.86 -4.70
C ASP A 399 1.11 18.47 -5.91
N THR A 400 1.69 17.79 -6.91
CA THR A 400 0.93 17.26 -8.05
C THR A 400 0.64 15.78 -7.87
N PRO A 401 -0.57 15.30 -8.18
CA PRO A 401 -0.88 13.88 -8.09
C PRO A 401 -0.02 13.07 -9.07
N GLN A 402 0.98 12.38 -8.53
CA GLN A 402 1.75 11.37 -9.25
C GLN A 402 0.97 10.06 -9.18
N VAL A 403 0.45 9.60 -10.31
CA VAL A 403 -0.36 8.37 -10.37
C VAL A 403 0.52 7.23 -10.85
N CYS A 404 0.56 6.16 -10.06
CA CYS A 404 0.98 4.87 -10.56
C CYS A 404 -0.25 4.07 -11.03
N TYR A 405 -0.18 3.51 -12.24
CA TYR A 405 -1.30 2.77 -12.86
C TYR A 405 -1.43 1.35 -12.29
N GLY A 406 -1.90 1.26 -11.04
CA GLY A 406 -2.06 -0.01 -10.35
C GLY A 406 -0.75 -0.58 -9.82
N ASP A 407 -0.87 -1.60 -8.99
CA ASP A 407 0.20 -2.24 -8.23
C ASP A 407 1.24 -2.97 -9.12
N VAL A 408 0.81 -3.54 -10.25
CA VAL A 408 1.70 -4.25 -11.19
C VAL A 408 2.48 -3.27 -12.08
N ALA A 409 1.88 -2.16 -12.53
CA ALA A 409 2.57 -1.24 -13.43
C ALA A 409 3.72 -0.51 -12.72
N CYS A 410 3.60 -0.25 -11.41
CA CYS A 410 4.68 0.37 -10.63
C CYS A 410 5.98 -0.45 -10.67
N HIS A 411 5.88 -1.77 -10.87
CA HIS A 411 7.06 -2.64 -10.95
C HIS A 411 7.83 -2.49 -12.27
N LEU A 412 7.13 -2.25 -13.39
CA LEU A 412 7.70 -2.33 -14.74
C LEU A 412 8.63 -1.16 -15.08
N GLY A 413 8.59 -0.08 -14.31
CA GLY A 413 9.41 1.11 -14.51
C GLY A 413 10.72 1.17 -13.71
N THR A 414 11.44 2.27 -13.91
CA THR A 414 12.67 2.65 -13.18
C THR A 414 12.41 3.14 -11.75
N GLY A 415 11.15 3.11 -11.28
CA GLY A 415 10.70 3.82 -10.09
C GLY A 415 10.37 5.28 -10.40
N HIS A 416 9.52 5.87 -9.56
CA HIS A 416 9.16 7.28 -9.63
C HIS A 416 10.30 8.14 -9.09
N PRO A 417 10.60 9.30 -9.70
CA PRO A 417 11.47 10.27 -9.06
C PRO A 417 10.82 10.69 -7.75
N LEU A 418 11.58 10.64 -6.67
CA LEU A 418 11.18 11.06 -5.32
C LEU A 418 11.85 12.38 -4.94
N CYS A 419 13.10 12.57 -5.39
CA CYS A 419 13.87 13.77 -5.14
C CYS A 419 14.43 14.34 -6.45
N PRO A 420 14.53 15.67 -6.59
CA PRO A 420 15.15 16.28 -7.74
C PRO A 420 16.66 15.98 -7.81
N LEU A 421 17.28 16.33 -8.94
CA LEU A 421 18.74 16.35 -9.07
C LEU A 421 19.35 17.33 -8.04
N PRO A 422 20.57 17.06 -7.54
CA PRO A 422 21.49 15.99 -7.98
C PRO A 422 21.26 14.63 -7.33
N ASN A 423 20.34 14.50 -6.36
CA ASN A 423 20.18 13.25 -5.62
C ASN A 423 19.51 12.13 -6.43
N ASP A 424 18.59 12.47 -7.36
CA ASP A 424 17.81 11.52 -8.21
C ASP A 424 17.32 10.29 -7.42
N VAL A 425 16.84 10.51 -6.19
CA VAL A 425 16.27 9.42 -5.38
C VAL A 425 15.02 8.95 -6.08
N ARG A 426 14.84 7.62 -6.15
CA ARG A 426 13.66 7.00 -6.74
C ARG A 426 12.95 6.11 -5.76
N LEU A 427 11.62 6.12 -5.84
CA LEU A 427 10.73 5.23 -5.12
C LEU A 427 10.19 4.17 -6.08
N LYS A 428 10.37 2.90 -5.72
CA LYS A 428 9.84 1.77 -6.49
C LYS A 428 9.03 0.85 -5.61
N PHE A 429 7.86 0.42 -6.08
CA PHE A 429 7.08 -0.65 -5.45
C PHE A 429 7.23 -1.94 -6.26
N VAL A 430 7.37 -3.07 -5.55
CA VAL A 430 7.36 -4.41 -6.13
C VAL A 430 6.41 -5.30 -5.35
N ARG A 431 5.34 -5.77 -6.01
CA ARG A 431 4.38 -6.69 -5.38
C ARG A 431 5.00 -8.06 -5.14
N ASN A 432 5.23 -8.38 -3.89
CA ASN A 432 5.71 -9.68 -3.44
C ASN A 432 5.08 -10.00 -2.09
N ASP A 433 3.91 -10.63 -2.14
CA ASP A 433 3.06 -10.92 -0.98
C ASP A 433 3.77 -11.88 0.01
N LEU A 434 4.82 -12.58 -0.45
CA LEU A 434 5.52 -13.61 0.30
C LEU A 434 6.97 -13.24 0.67
N LEU A 435 7.41 -12.02 0.31
CA LEU A 435 8.78 -11.51 0.43
C LEU A 435 9.84 -12.42 -0.19
N SER A 436 9.46 -13.28 -1.11
CA SER A 436 10.33 -14.26 -1.72
C SER A 436 11.37 -13.57 -2.62
N PRO A 437 12.68 -13.76 -2.35
CA PRO A 437 13.74 -13.20 -3.19
C PRO A 437 13.99 -14.06 -4.44
N LYS A 438 13.29 -15.20 -4.58
CA LYS A 438 13.48 -16.11 -5.72
C LYS A 438 12.74 -15.55 -6.94
N TRP A 439 13.32 -15.81 -8.11
CA TRP A 439 12.54 -15.76 -9.34
C TRP A 439 11.51 -16.89 -9.29
N PRO A 440 10.21 -16.60 -9.52
CA PRO A 440 9.22 -17.66 -9.60
C PRO A 440 9.65 -18.65 -10.67
N HIS A 441 9.47 -19.93 -10.37
CA HIS A 441 10.01 -21.03 -11.15
C HIS A 441 9.18 -21.22 -12.43
N LYS A 442 9.24 -20.29 -13.41
CA LYS A 442 8.41 -20.31 -14.63
C LYS A 442 6.95 -20.75 -14.39
N SER A 443 6.36 -20.45 -13.24
CA SER A 443 4.92 -20.51 -13.11
C SER A 443 4.45 -19.43 -14.07
N ARG A 444 3.95 -19.85 -15.22
CA ARG A 444 3.29 -18.95 -16.16
C ARG A 444 2.34 -18.10 -15.31
N PHE A 445 2.36 -16.79 -15.52
CA PHE A 445 1.22 -15.94 -15.18
C PHE A 445 0.04 -16.41 -16.04
N HIS A 446 -0.37 -17.67 -15.92
CA HIS A 446 -1.76 -18.01 -16.14
C HIS A 446 -2.51 -17.10 -15.17
N GLU A 447 -3.62 -16.52 -15.63
CA GLU A 447 -4.60 -15.87 -14.78
C GLU A 447 -4.98 -16.87 -13.69
N ALA A 448 -4.15 -16.93 -12.65
CA ALA A 448 -4.37 -17.71 -11.48
C ALA A 448 -5.69 -17.22 -10.93
N GLU A 449 -6.46 -18.14 -10.35
CA GLU A 449 -7.63 -17.76 -9.57
C GLU A 449 -7.25 -16.55 -8.73
N ALA A 450 -8.09 -15.50 -8.71
CA ALA A 450 -7.77 -14.14 -8.24
C ALA A 450 -7.33 -14.03 -6.75
N GLN A 451 -6.99 -15.15 -6.13
CA GLN A 451 -6.71 -15.41 -4.74
C GLN A 451 -5.26 -15.88 -4.49
N ASP A 452 -4.47 -16.18 -5.54
CA ASP A 452 -3.08 -16.64 -5.35
C ASP A 452 -2.13 -15.49 -4.97
N PRO A 453 -1.16 -15.72 -4.06
CA PRO A 453 -0.16 -14.72 -3.69
C PRO A 453 0.74 -14.38 -4.88
N ILE A 454 1.01 -13.09 -5.07
CA ILE A 454 1.88 -12.61 -6.13
C ILE A 454 3.33 -12.51 -5.64
N GLU A 455 4.28 -13.08 -6.40
CA GLU A 455 5.72 -13.13 -6.07
C GLU A 455 6.58 -12.52 -7.20
N ILE A 456 6.56 -11.19 -7.37
CA ILE A 456 7.41 -10.55 -8.38
C ILE A 456 8.87 -10.51 -7.90
N PRO A 457 9.87 -10.89 -8.74
CA PRO A 457 11.27 -10.83 -8.37
C PRO A 457 11.76 -9.38 -8.23
N TRP A 458 12.35 -9.07 -7.08
CA TRP A 458 12.68 -7.68 -6.69
C TRP A 458 14.14 -7.46 -6.30
N LEU A 459 14.92 -8.52 -6.03
CA LEU A 459 16.29 -8.38 -5.51
C LEU A 459 17.22 -7.62 -6.48
N LYS A 460 16.92 -7.63 -7.77
CA LYS A 460 17.62 -6.84 -8.80
C LYS A 460 17.40 -5.34 -8.63
N ASP A 461 16.25 -4.94 -8.12
CA ASP A 461 15.85 -3.54 -7.93
C ASP A 461 16.48 -2.94 -6.66
N ALA A 462 16.79 -3.78 -5.67
CA ALA A 462 17.58 -3.37 -4.50
C ALA A 462 19.01 -2.99 -4.93
N ARG A 463 19.36 -1.70 -4.85
CA ARG A 463 20.70 -1.20 -5.16
C ARG A 463 21.63 -1.30 -3.96
N ASN A 464 22.94 -1.40 -4.19
CA ASN A 464 23.94 -1.21 -3.12
C ASN A 464 23.77 0.19 -2.54
N LYS A 465 23.81 0.32 -1.20
CA LYS A 465 23.55 1.57 -0.47
C LYS A 465 22.15 2.17 -0.69
N GLY A 466 21.22 1.43 -1.31
CA GLY A 466 19.81 1.80 -1.31
C GLY A 466 19.10 1.40 -0.01
N THR A 467 17.82 1.70 0.06
CA THR A 467 16.91 1.27 1.12
C THR A 467 15.90 0.26 0.56
N VAL A 468 15.71 -0.84 1.27
CA VAL A 468 14.64 -1.81 1.00
C VAL A 468 13.70 -1.82 2.20
N ILE A 469 12.41 -1.58 1.96
CA ILE A 469 11.36 -1.68 2.97
C ILE A 469 10.52 -2.90 2.66
N LEU A 470 10.53 -3.86 3.59
CA LEU A 470 9.84 -5.14 3.49
C LEU A 470 8.56 -5.12 4.31
N GLY A 471 7.53 -5.84 3.85
CA GLY A 471 6.52 -6.38 4.74
C GLY A 471 5.35 -7.04 4.01
N ALA A 472 4.72 -7.98 4.70
CA ALA A 472 3.71 -8.87 4.14
C ALA A 472 2.61 -9.07 5.18
N THR A 473 1.50 -8.36 4.99
CA THR A 473 0.37 -8.23 5.93
C THR A 473 -0.75 -9.20 5.60
N HIS A 474 -1.01 -9.51 4.33
CA HIS A 474 -2.18 -10.30 3.96
C HIS A 474 -2.01 -11.82 3.97
N GLN A 475 -0.81 -12.32 4.25
CA GLN A 475 -0.53 -13.75 4.14
C GLN A 475 -0.49 -14.41 5.52
N THR A 476 -1.60 -15.07 5.88
CA THR A 476 -1.64 -15.94 7.05
C THR A 476 -0.78 -17.17 6.78
N MET A 477 0.37 -17.26 7.44
CA MET A 477 1.30 -18.38 7.27
C MET A 477 1.78 -18.86 8.63
N SER A 478 1.98 -20.17 8.78
CA SER A 478 2.47 -20.70 10.06
C SER A 478 3.79 -20.05 10.46
N ASP A 479 3.99 -19.85 11.76
CA ASP A 479 5.19 -19.18 12.30
C ASP A 479 6.49 -19.80 11.76
N LYS A 480 6.53 -21.13 11.60
CA LYS A 480 7.68 -21.85 11.05
C LYS A 480 7.97 -21.48 9.59
N VAL A 481 6.94 -21.33 8.77
CA VAL A 481 7.07 -20.91 7.37
C VAL A 481 7.47 -19.42 7.30
N PHE A 482 6.83 -18.57 8.10
CA PHE A 482 7.16 -17.15 8.22
C PHE A 482 8.63 -16.94 8.60
N MET A 483 9.06 -17.56 9.72
CA MET A 483 10.42 -17.49 10.22
C MET A 483 11.42 -17.92 9.15
N ARG A 484 11.19 -19.05 8.48
CA ARG A 484 12.07 -19.56 7.43
C ARG A 484 12.15 -18.56 6.26
N ARG A 485 11.01 -18.09 5.75
CA ARG A 485 10.97 -17.19 4.60
C ARG A 485 11.62 -15.85 4.88
N LEU A 486 11.31 -15.22 6.02
CA LEU A 486 11.91 -13.95 6.38
C LEU A 486 13.42 -14.09 6.62
N THR A 487 13.86 -15.15 7.32
CA THR A 487 15.30 -15.40 7.52
C THR A 487 16.03 -15.62 6.19
N ASP A 488 15.48 -16.45 5.31
CA ASP A 488 16.06 -16.70 3.98
C ASP A 488 16.13 -15.42 3.13
N THR A 489 15.14 -14.53 3.28
CA THR A 489 15.09 -13.23 2.60
C THR A 489 16.19 -12.31 3.12
N MET A 490 16.28 -12.13 4.43
CA MET A 490 17.31 -11.31 5.06
C MET A 490 18.71 -11.79 4.69
N THR A 491 18.98 -13.10 4.77
CA THR A 491 20.27 -13.69 4.41
C THR A 491 20.63 -13.42 2.94
N LYS A 492 19.68 -13.58 2.01
CA LYS A 492 19.95 -13.35 0.58
C LYS A 492 20.14 -11.88 0.24
N VAL A 493 19.38 -10.97 0.85
CA VAL A 493 19.57 -9.52 0.68
C VAL A 493 20.94 -9.12 1.18
N ARG A 494 21.31 -9.51 2.41
CA ARG A 494 22.61 -9.20 2.99
C ARG A 494 23.77 -9.77 2.18
N LYS A 495 23.64 -11.01 1.68
CA LYS A 495 24.66 -11.62 0.81
C LYS A 495 24.81 -10.91 -0.53
N ALA A 496 23.71 -10.49 -1.15
CA ALA A 496 23.75 -9.83 -2.45
C ALA A 496 24.14 -8.34 -2.34
N ARG A 497 23.73 -7.68 -1.25
CA ARG A 497 23.74 -6.24 -1.05
C ARG A 497 24.07 -5.91 0.43
N PRO A 498 25.33 -6.08 0.87
CA PRO A 498 25.69 -5.97 2.29
C PRO A 498 25.37 -4.59 2.89
N ASP A 499 25.59 -3.53 2.12
CA ASP A 499 25.40 -2.13 2.55
C ASP A 499 23.98 -1.59 2.36
N THR A 500 23.01 -2.40 1.94
CA THR A 500 21.63 -1.94 1.78
C THR A 500 20.97 -1.72 3.14
N LEU A 501 20.32 -0.59 3.35
CA LEU A 501 19.49 -0.38 4.53
C LEU A 501 18.23 -1.24 4.40
N ILE A 502 17.98 -2.12 5.37
CA ILE A 502 16.77 -2.95 5.38
C ILE A 502 15.86 -2.48 6.50
N ILE A 503 14.64 -2.11 6.14
CA ILE A 503 13.57 -1.74 7.06
C ILE A 503 12.48 -2.81 6.91
N TYR A 504 11.95 -3.32 8.01
CA TYR A 504 10.78 -4.19 8.01
C TYR A 504 9.60 -3.47 8.65
N ARG A 505 8.59 -3.16 7.85
CA ARG A 505 7.33 -2.57 8.29
C ARG A 505 6.44 -3.69 8.84
N ASN A 506 6.03 -3.56 10.10
CA ASN A 506 5.23 -4.59 10.75
C ASN A 506 3.75 -4.58 10.32
N ASN A 507 3.04 -5.64 10.67
CA ASN A 507 1.68 -5.89 10.21
C ASN A 507 0.65 -5.31 11.18
N PRO A 508 -0.13 -4.29 10.79
CA PRO A 508 -1.28 -3.86 11.58
C PRO A 508 -2.37 -4.94 11.58
N VAL A 509 -3.21 -4.95 12.61
CA VAL A 509 -4.41 -5.80 12.65
C VAL A 509 -5.52 -5.13 11.86
N GLY A 510 -6.31 -5.93 11.14
CA GLY A 510 -7.58 -5.49 10.58
C GLY A 510 -8.66 -5.41 11.65
N HIS A 511 -9.68 -4.61 11.36
CA HIS A 511 -10.80 -4.39 12.27
C HIS A 511 -12.05 -5.09 11.72
N PRO A 512 -12.47 -6.25 12.27
CA PRO A 512 -13.56 -7.05 11.70
C PRO A 512 -14.90 -6.30 11.65
N ASP A 513 -15.09 -5.31 12.53
CA ASP A 513 -16.24 -4.40 12.56
C ASP A 513 -15.87 -2.99 12.08
N CYS A 514 -14.93 -2.88 11.12
CA CYS A 514 -14.59 -1.58 10.56
C CYS A 514 -15.88 -0.89 10.07
N PRO A 515 -16.08 0.42 10.31
CA PRO A 515 -17.34 1.07 10.03
C PRO A 515 -17.56 1.02 8.52
N SER A 516 -18.36 0.05 8.06
CA SER A 516 -18.87 0.14 6.72
C SER A 516 -19.82 1.33 6.70
N LYS A 517 -19.75 2.17 5.65
CA LYS A 517 -20.86 3.09 5.34
C LYS A 517 -22.22 2.34 5.35
N ALA A 518 -22.21 1.01 5.20
CA ALA A 518 -23.37 0.11 5.29
C ALA A 518 -23.79 -0.32 6.73
N ASN A 519 -23.00 -0.08 7.79
CA ASN A 519 -23.33 -0.51 9.16
C ASN A 519 -24.20 0.51 9.92
N GLY A 520 -24.26 1.77 9.45
CA GLY A 520 -25.34 2.69 9.80
C GLY A 520 -26.72 2.15 9.41
N PHE A 521 -26.79 1.22 8.45
CA PHE A 521 -28.03 0.59 8.00
C PHE A 521 -28.57 -0.49 8.95
N ASN A 522 -27.70 -1.14 9.74
CA ASN A 522 -28.09 -2.28 10.57
C ASN A 522 -28.36 -1.91 12.04
N ARG A 523 -27.72 -0.87 12.58
CA ARG A 523 -27.87 -0.55 14.01
C ARG A 523 -29.19 0.15 14.34
N GLU A 524 -29.75 0.93 13.41
CA GLU A 524 -31.05 1.59 13.62
C GLU A 524 -32.27 0.70 13.34
N ARG A 525 -32.15 -0.34 12.49
CA ARG A 525 -33.27 -1.25 12.21
C ARG A 525 -33.63 -2.15 13.39
N ASN A 526 -32.66 -2.56 14.20
CA ASN A 526 -32.90 -3.43 15.36
C ASN A 526 -33.44 -2.70 16.60
N LYS A 527 -33.58 -1.36 16.55
CA LYS A 527 -34.19 -0.58 17.63
C LYS A 527 -35.61 -0.11 17.34
N ARG A 528 -36.22 -0.48 16.21
CA ARG A 528 -37.67 -0.28 16.06
C ARG A 528 -38.37 -1.34 16.92
N PRO A 529 -39.06 -0.96 18.01
CA PRO A 529 -39.93 -1.91 18.68
C PRO A 529 -40.93 -2.39 17.63
N SER A 530 -41.08 -3.71 17.51
CA SER A 530 -42.20 -4.31 16.80
C SER A 530 -43.48 -3.72 17.40
N ARG A 531 -44.03 -2.67 16.77
CA ARG A 531 -45.43 -2.32 16.96
C ARG A 531 -46.18 -3.53 16.45
N MET A 532 -46.53 -4.43 17.37
CA MET A 532 -47.59 -5.39 17.16
C MET A 532 -48.77 -4.59 16.65
N PHE A 533 -49.10 -4.77 15.37
CA PHE A 533 -50.43 -4.47 14.90
C PHE A 533 -51.35 -5.41 15.65
N THR A 534 -51.92 -4.93 16.75
CA THR A 534 -53.17 -5.47 17.27
C THR A 534 -54.18 -5.26 16.15
N VAL A 535 -54.48 -6.33 15.43
CA VAL A 535 -55.60 -6.40 14.50
C VAL A 535 -56.86 -6.24 15.35
N ASN A 536 -57.31 -5.00 15.49
CA ASN A 536 -58.60 -4.72 16.09
C ASN A 536 -59.62 -4.80 14.96
N THR A 537 -60.22 -5.97 14.78
CA THR A 537 -61.42 -6.14 13.97
C THR A 537 -62.58 -5.47 14.71
N ASN A 538 -62.82 -4.21 14.45
CA ASN A 538 -64.16 -3.66 14.59
C ASN A 538 -64.46 -2.72 13.43
N LYS A 539 -65.43 -3.17 12.63
CA LYS A 539 -66.42 -2.37 11.91
C LYS A 539 -66.55 -0.99 12.54
N ASP A 540 -66.19 0.04 11.79
CA ASP A 540 -67.19 1.04 11.40
C ASP A 540 -66.77 1.80 10.15
N ARG A 541 -67.68 1.75 9.18
CA ARG A 541 -67.62 2.40 7.87
C ARG A 541 -68.42 3.69 8.00
N SER A 542 -67.74 4.82 8.17
CA SER A 542 -68.12 6.11 7.56
C SER A 542 -67.23 7.21 8.13
N THR A 543 -66.98 8.23 7.30
CA THR A 543 -66.23 9.46 7.64
C THR A 543 -64.73 9.36 7.90
N GLN A 544 -63.95 9.25 6.83
CA GLN A 544 -62.65 9.95 6.75
C GLN A 544 -62.20 10.11 5.29
N ARG A 545 -62.82 11.06 4.60
CA ARG A 545 -62.49 11.45 3.23
C ARG A 545 -61.93 12.87 3.19
N THR A 546 -60.85 13.13 3.93
CA THR A 546 -59.98 14.32 3.74
C THR A 546 -58.73 14.20 4.60
N ARG A 547 -57.60 13.82 3.97
CA ARG A 547 -56.18 14.10 4.31
C ARG A 547 -55.28 12.94 3.83
N LYS A 548 -55.25 12.73 2.51
CA LYS A 548 -54.08 12.15 1.84
C LYS A 548 -53.20 13.33 1.36
N LYS A 549 -52.62 14.07 2.31
CA LYS A 549 -51.45 14.91 2.02
C LYS A 549 -50.23 14.04 2.25
N GLN A 550 -49.53 13.75 1.15
CA GLN A 550 -48.10 13.49 1.06
C GLN A 550 -47.38 13.26 2.39
N ASN A 551 -47.41 12.03 2.90
CA ASN A 551 -46.25 11.49 3.62
C ASN A 551 -45.37 10.81 2.58
N ALA A 552 -44.81 11.63 1.68
CA ALA A 552 -43.56 11.25 1.05
C ALA A 552 -42.56 11.17 2.20
N LEU A 553 -42.31 9.96 2.68
CA LEU A 553 -41.14 9.63 3.48
C LEU A 553 -39.92 9.94 2.60
N ALA A 554 -39.55 11.21 2.55
CA ALA A 554 -38.21 11.63 2.23
C ALA A 554 -37.33 10.88 3.23
N HIS A 555 -36.77 9.77 2.77
CA HIS A 555 -35.61 9.18 3.42
C HIS A 555 -34.53 10.27 3.34
N ASN A 556 -34.43 11.08 4.40
CA ASN A 556 -33.32 11.99 4.59
C ASN A 556 -32.05 11.12 4.60
N TRP A 557 -31.35 11.09 3.46
CA TRP A 557 -30.06 10.42 3.28
C TRP A 557 -28.92 11.10 4.04
N THR A 558 -29.22 12.03 4.96
CA THR A 558 -28.27 12.98 5.53
C THR A 558 -27.74 12.63 6.91
N THR A 559 -28.29 11.63 7.62
CA THR A 559 -27.66 11.14 8.85
C THR A 559 -26.65 10.03 8.53
N PHE A 560 -25.55 10.44 7.89
CA PHE A 560 -24.33 9.63 7.92
C PHE A 560 -23.98 9.39 9.39
N ALA A 561 -23.84 8.13 9.80
CA ALA A 561 -23.31 7.82 11.12
C ALA A 561 -21.97 8.56 11.25
N ALA A 562 -21.78 9.28 12.37
CA ALA A 562 -20.53 9.97 12.65
C ALA A 562 -19.38 8.99 12.41
N ALA A 563 -18.35 9.45 11.69
CA ALA A 563 -17.16 8.65 11.46
C ALA A 563 -16.68 8.10 12.81
N ALA A 564 -16.33 6.81 12.85
CA ALA A 564 -15.74 6.26 14.06
C ALA A 564 -14.52 7.12 14.42
N LYS A 565 -14.32 7.39 15.70
CA LYS A 565 -13.11 8.06 16.16
C LYS A 565 -12.00 7.01 16.34
N PRO A 566 -10.73 7.41 16.26
CA PRO A 566 -9.64 6.58 16.74
C PRO A 566 -9.90 6.08 18.17
N PHE A 567 -9.34 4.92 18.50
CA PHE A 567 -9.28 4.50 19.90
C PHE A 567 -8.34 5.42 20.68
N GLU A 568 -8.71 5.74 21.91
CA GLU A 568 -7.88 6.57 22.81
C GLU A 568 -6.71 5.79 23.40
N HIS A 569 -6.81 4.46 23.42
CA HIS A 569 -5.84 3.54 24.00
C HIS A 569 -5.64 2.33 23.08
N ASP A 570 -4.49 1.68 23.21
CA ASP A 570 -4.20 0.42 22.52
C ASP A 570 -5.27 -0.63 22.84
N ILE A 571 -5.59 -1.46 21.83
CA ILE A 571 -6.51 -2.59 22.00
C ILE A 571 -5.87 -3.58 22.99
N PRO A 572 -6.52 -3.90 24.12
CA PRO A 572 -5.98 -4.86 25.06
C PRO A 572 -5.74 -6.22 24.39
N LEU A 573 -4.62 -6.88 24.70
CA LEU A 573 -4.28 -8.19 24.12
C LEU A 573 -5.42 -9.21 24.30
N ALA A 574 -6.12 -9.19 25.43
CA ALA A 574 -7.26 -10.06 25.68
C ALA A 574 -8.40 -9.87 24.66
N GLU A 575 -8.58 -8.65 24.14
CA GLU A 575 -9.54 -8.36 23.09
C GLU A 575 -9.04 -8.84 21.72
N ILE A 576 -7.77 -8.59 21.38
CA ILE A 576 -7.16 -9.05 20.11
C ILE A 576 -7.25 -10.57 19.99
N LEU A 577 -7.02 -11.31 21.08
CA LEU A 577 -7.15 -12.78 21.14
C LEU A 577 -8.58 -13.27 20.87
N ASN A 578 -9.58 -12.42 21.05
CA ASN A 578 -10.97 -12.74 20.80
C ASN A 578 -11.42 -12.38 19.38
N TYR A 579 -10.59 -11.80 18.51
CA TYR A 579 -11.04 -11.46 17.17
C TYR A 579 -11.27 -12.70 16.28
N PRO A 580 -12.28 -12.69 15.38
CA PRO A 580 -12.72 -13.85 14.59
C PRO A 580 -11.70 -14.37 13.57
N LEU A 581 -10.68 -13.58 13.25
CA LEU A 581 -9.72 -13.81 12.16
C LEU A 581 -8.31 -14.13 12.65
N ASP A 582 -8.13 -14.48 13.92
CA ASP A 582 -6.81 -14.74 14.52
C ASP A 582 -5.82 -13.58 14.28
N TRP A 583 -6.27 -12.33 14.41
CA TRP A 583 -5.39 -11.17 14.21
C TRP A 583 -4.22 -11.13 15.22
N ALA A 584 -4.37 -11.80 16.37
CA ALA A 584 -3.26 -12.05 17.30
C ALA A 584 -2.10 -12.81 16.65
N HIS A 585 -2.33 -13.51 15.54
CA HIS A 585 -1.28 -14.04 14.68
C HIS A 585 -0.30 -12.96 14.20
N TYR A 586 -0.78 -11.77 13.83
CA TYR A 586 0.08 -10.69 13.37
C TYR A 586 0.91 -10.10 14.50
N ASP A 587 0.35 -9.91 15.70
CA ASP A 587 1.13 -9.50 16.86
C ASP A 587 2.30 -10.48 17.10
N ARG A 588 2.02 -11.78 17.08
CA ARG A 588 3.05 -12.81 17.21
C ARG A 588 4.08 -12.75 16.09
N GLN A 589 3.65 -12.70 14.83
CA GLN A 589 4.57 -12.59 13.68
C GLN A 589 5.39 -11.31 13.70
N ASN A 590 4.84 -10.21 14.18
CA ASN A 590 5.54 -8.94 14.36
C ASN A 590 6.69 -9.07 15.36
N GLN A 591 6.46 -9.77 16.48
CA GLN A 591 7.51 -10.04 17.46
C GLN A 591 8.61 -10.96 16.90
N ILE A 592 8.23 -11.98 16.11
CA ILE A 592 9.17 -12.82 15.37
C ILE A 592 9.99 -11.98 14.39
N ALA A 593 9.32 -11.14 13.59
CA ALA A 593 9.95 -10.30 12.59
C ALA A 593 10.94 -9.33 13.22
N LYS A 594 10.59 -8.69 14.35
CA LYS A 594 11.50 -7.83 15.12
C LYS A 594 12.80 -8.57 15.43
N LYS A 595 12.71 -9.80 15.95
CA LYS A 595 13.92 -10.60 16.27
C LYS A 595 14.73 -10.97 15.04
N ILE A 596 14.11 -11.43 13.96
CA ILE A 596 14.85 -11.81 12.75
C ILE A 596 15.53 -10.59 12.12
N VAL A 597 14.81 -9.47 12.01
CA VAL A 597 15.26 -8.27 11.31
C VAL A 597 16.37 -7.58 12.08
N GLU A 598 16.21 -7.39 13.39
CA GLU A 598 17.23 -6.74 14.24
C GLU A 598 18.51 -7.58 14.37
N SER A 599 18.40 -8.91 14.36
CA SER A 599 19.57 -9.81 14.35
C SER A 599 20.36 -9.73 13.04
N ALA A 600 19.70 -9.39 11.93
CA ALA A 600 20.32 -9.20 10.63
C ALA A 600 20.81 -7.75 10.39
N GLY A 601 20.86 -6.92 11.44
CA GLY A 601 21.20 -5.49 11.35
C GLY A 601 20.17 -4.66 10.59
N GLY A 602 18.92 -5.11 10.49
CA GLY A 602 17.82 -4.33 9.93
C GLY A 602 17.12 -3.47 10.97
N ILE A 603 16.24 -2.58 10.51
CA ILE A 603 15.37 -1.75 11.35
C ILE A 603 13.97 -2.37 11.37
N TYR A 604 13.45 -2.66 12.56
CA TYR A 604 12.05 -2.99 12.74
C TYR A 604 11.22 -1.72 12.91
N TRP A 605 10.29 -1.48 12.00
CA TRP A 605 9.46 -0.28 11.96
C TRP A 605 8.03 -0.61 12.41
N ASN A 606 7.67 -0.12 13.61
CA ASN A 606 6.39 -0.41 14.25
C ASN A 606 5.32 0.63 13.85
N VAL A 607 4.58 0.35 12.78
CA VAL A 607 3.38 1.11 12.40
C VAL A 607 2.09 0.47 12.92
N ALA A 608 2.14 -0.79 13.36
CA ALA A 608 0.97 -1.49 13.86
C ALA A 608 0.37 -0.80 15.09
N THR A 609 1.19 -0.33 16.04
CA THR A 609 0.68 0.36 17.24
C THR A 609 -0.22 1.54 16.88
N MET A 610 0.25 2.49 16.05
CA MET A 610 -0.58 3.62 15.64
C MET A 610 -1.80 3.19 14.82
N THR A 611 -1.65 2.19 13.95
CA THR A 611 -2.72 1.79 13.00
C THR A 611 -3.83 0.98 13.67
N ASN A 612 -3.49 0.15 14.66
CA ASN A 612 -4.45 -0.66 15.41
C ASN A 612 -5.44 0.20 16.20
N MET A 613 -5.15 1.49 16.39
CA MET A 613 -6.08 2.45 16.99
C MET A 613 -6.95 3.17 15.95
N ARG A 614 -6.90 2.77 14.67
CA ARG A 614 -7.58 3.45 13.54
C ARG A 614 -8.59 2.55 12.82
N PRO A 615 -9.61 2.00 13.51
CA PRO A 615 -10.70 1.29 12.83
C PRO A 615 -11.44 2.20 11.83
N ASP A 616 -11.43 3.52 12.07
CA ASP A 616 -12.02 4.55 11.21
C ASP A 616 -11.26 4.76 9.90
N GLY A 617 -9.96 4.46 9.91
CA GLY A 617 -9.06 4.65 8.78
C GLY A 617 -9.23 3.60 7.68
N HIS A 618 -10.00 2.54 7.89
CA HIS A 618 -10.25 1.53 6.86
C HIS A 618 -11.23 2.02 5.78
N VAL A 619 -11.09 1.48 4.56
CA VAL A 619 -12.03 1.70 3.44
C VAL A 619 -13.47 1.39 3.88
N GLY A 620 -13.65 0.33 4.66
CA GLY A 620 -14.96 -0.09 5.15
C GLY A 620 -15.67 -1.02 4.17
N GLY A 621 -16.92 -1.35 4.49
CA GLY A 621 -17.69 -2.27 3.65
C GLY A 621 -17.32 -3.70 3.98
N GLN A 622 -16.73 -4.38 3.00
CA GLN A 622 -16.12 -5.70 3.15
C GLN A 622 -14.59 -5.63 3.22
N ASP A 623 -14.01 -4.45 3.00
CA ASP A 623 -12.57 -4.23 3.06
C ASP A 623 -12.18 -3.52 4.37
N CYS A 624 -11.79 -4.34 5.35
CA CYS A 624 -11.27 -3.90 6.64
C CYS A 624 -9.75 -4.10 6.75
N LEU A 625 -9.08 -4.13 5.61
CA LEU A 625 -7.63 -4.35 5.50
C LEU A 625 -6.97 -3.14 4.87
N SER A 626 -7.54 -2.64 3.77
CA SER A 626 -7.09 -1.43 3.11
C SER A 626 -7.47 -0.17 3.88
N TYR A 627 -6.63 0.85 3.75
CA TYR A 627 -6.83 2.16 4.39
C TYR A 627 -7.34 3.21 3.40
N LYS A 628 -8.15 4.14 3.91
CA LYS A 628 -8.57 5.36 3.22
C LYS A 628 -7.42 6.35 3.14
N ARG A 629 -7.55 7.28 2.20
CA ARG A 629 -6.64 8.41 2.04
C ARG A 629 -7.44 9.73 1.96
N PRO A 630 -7.01 10.79 2.67
CA PRO A 630 -5.97 10.78 3.69
C PRO A 630 -6.34 9.87 4.89
N GLY A 631 -5.35 9.24 5.53
CA GLY A 631 -5.56 8.27 6.60
C GLY A 631 -4.27 7.68 7.20
N PRO A 632 -4.35 6.49 7.83
CA PRO A 632 -3.21 5.88 8.54
C PRO A 632 -1.97 5.67 7.67
N THR A 633 -2.11 5.39 6.37
CA THR A 633 -0.97 5.18 5.47
C THR A 633 -0.18 6.47 5.19
N ASP A 634 -0.83 7.64 5.24
CA ASP A 634 -0.14 8.93 5.14
C ASP A 634 0.70 9.20 6.41
N GLU A 635 0.22 8.78 7.57
CA GLU A 635 0.98 8.84 8.83
C GLU A 635 2.16 7.87 8.86
N TRP A 636 2.09 6.77 8.12
CA TRP A 636 3.25 5.92 7.90
C TRP A 636 4.32 6.66 7.07
N ALA A 637 3.94 7.45 6.07
CA ALA A 637 4.92 8.25 5.33
C ALA A 637 5.61 9.27 6.25
N VAL A 638 4.85 9.94 7.12
CA VAL A 638 5.40 10.84 8.15
C VAL A 638 6.31 10.09 9.14
N SER A 639 5.88 8.92 9.61
CA SER A 639 6.66 8.06 10.50
C SER A 639 7.97 7.58 9.84
N LEU A 640 7.95 7.27 8.55
CA LEU A 640 9.14 6.89 7.78
C LEU A 640 10.12 8.06 7.67
N TYR A 641 9.63 9.26 7.37
CA TYR A 641 10.45 10.48 7.38
C TYR A 641 11.09 10.70 8.77
N ASN A 642 10.31 10.59 9.85
CA ASN A 642 10.82 10.69 11.22
C ASN A 642 11.86 9.60 11.54
N LEU A 643 11.69 8.37 11.05
CA LEU A 643 12.67 7.29 11.16
C LEU A 643 14.01 7.68 10.52
N PHE A 644 13.99 8.23 9.31
CA PHE A 644 15.21 8.67 8.63
C PHE A 644 15.87 9.85 9.36
N LYS A 645 15.09 10.82 9.84
CA LYS A 645 15.57 11.92 10.68
C LYS A 645 16.19 11.40 11.99
N THR A 646 15.66 10.30 12.54
CA THR A 646 16.24 9.63 13.71
C THR A 646 17.62 9.06 13.42
N ILE A 647 17.79 8.44 12.26
CA ILE A 647 19.09 7.92 11.83
C ILE A 647 20.08 9.08 11.75
N GLU A 648 19.77 10.15 11.01
CA GLU A 648 20.66 11.30 10.85
C GLU A 648 21.03 11.96 12.19
N LEU A 649 20.05 12.13 13.08
CA LEU A 649 20.28 12.67 14.41
C LEU A 649 21.30 11.84 15.19
N VAL A 650 21.13 10.52 15.26
CA VAL A 650 22.06 9.66 16.00
C VAL A 650 23.42 9.56 15.31
N GLU A 651 23.46 9.65 13.98
CA GLU A 651 24.71 9.70 13.24
C GLU A 651 25.53 10.95 13.58
N THR A 652 24.86 12.10 13.77
CA THR A 652 25.48 13.40 14.07
C THR A 652 25.78 13.61 15.56
N GLU A 653 24.96 13.10 16.49
CA GLU A 653 25.17 13.20 17.95
C GLU A 653 26.51 12.64 18.43
N PHE A 654 27.06 11.65 17.70
CA PHE A 654 28.26 10.91 18.09
C PHE A 654 29.48 11.21 17.21
N ASN A 655 29.45 12.28 16.42
CA ASN A 655 30.62 12.79 15.69
C ASN A 655 31.09 14.06 16.38
#